data_AF-A0A6M1YCP2-F1
#
_entry.id   AF-A0A6M1YCP2-F1
#
_cell.length_a   1.000
_cell.length_b   1.000
_cell.length_c   1.000
_cell.angle_alpha   90.00
_cell.angle_beta   90.00
_cell.angle_gamma   90.00
#
_symmetry.space_group_name_H-M   'P 1'
#
loop_
_entity.id
_entity.type
_entity.pdbx_description
1 polymer ?
#
loop_
_entity_poly.entity_id
_entity_poly.type
_entity_poly.pdbx_seq_one_letter_code
_entity_poly.pdbx_strand_id
1 'polypeptide(L)'
;STLELSKENYLKDKDLKFNSLKDGKIENFGSIKAIDSNVYILSKTIENHKNISAKYGSVNLIAASEILIIDGKKDIIIKPEIDGSITNEGNIKAIKIKLKSSNDSLDSFAINQKGLIEAKGFEKKNGKVILVSEKGITKHSGTITAKNKNETAGKVKVLGQHVVLDKSSKIDVSALSGGGEILIGGDYQGKNSKIQNAKRIFIDKDAKILADAIEQGNGGKVILWADEANWFLGDISAKGGKIKGDGGFVEVSSLNKLDFKGIVSTKAFNGKTGQLLLDPSNITISSAASSPVPTPSATNFILYDPNNVPAGEIATNLLNASDLVTSLNQPNNITVTTTSGVLGSGNIAVNNDVVWTSSGNLSLLADNSLTLASGVSVGGASTSGDIIFEMNSLTFTGTNSVQSTGELTFRTNDKTTTIGVGTGAGALAINAGVISSLADGFSKITIGDSTQSGDITIGTATFTDPLDIIFSGFFSTFTGVLNVTGTANIIAIGGAFLAGADVNTNWVITANATGTMTQTGGSTVNFQNIFQASGGTADDTFTINGAFSLLFGLAAAGGTNTVNGPDLVNAWTISGSDSGSISITPSGGGAAVTNSLSTIQNYIGGSDNDTFTISGPTRLTGTIGFDGGSGGVNEVIGPAFGTGNTWIIDGLNSGNITVNSGPGHTTNFQNIQTLTGGNLADTFNVDFTSGQTLTLDGGSGTNSVKGPNASNVWAIGNAFSTPGNDRGTLVIAGS
;
A
#
# COMPACT_ATOMS: atom_id res chain seq x y z
N SER A 1 -5.27 37.45 42.71
CA SER A 1 -6.52 36.88 42.18
C SER A 1 -7.67 37.76 42.62
N THR A 2 -8.77 37.82 41.85
CA THR A 2 -10.05 38.41 42.28
C THR A 2 -11.05 37.36 42.77
N LEU A 3 -10.70 36.07 42.67
CA LEU A 3 -11.49 34.95 43.14
C LEU A 3 -11.17 34.63 44.59
N GLU A 4 -12.16 34.11 45.31
CA GLU A 4 -12.00 33.73 46.71
C GLU A 4 -11.51 32.29 46.86
N LEU A 5 -10.64 32.09 47.84
CA LEU A 5 -10.17 30.78 48.29
C LEU A 5 -10.55 30.63 49.77
N SER A 6 -11.39 29.65 50.08
CA SER A 6 -11.81 29.43 51.48
C SER A 6 -10.64 28.94 52.32
N LYS A 7 -10.67 29.25 53.62
CA LYS A 7 -9.67 28.80 54.58
C LYS A 7 -9.56 27.28 54.62
N GLU A 8 -10.70 26.58 54.55
CA GLU A 8 -10.75 25.11 54.54
C GLU A 8 -10.07 24.53 53.29
N ASN A 9 -10.22 25.16 52.12
CA ASN A 9 -9.59 24.70 50.88
C ASN A 9 -8.08 24.99 50.90
N TYR A 10 -7.66 26.14 51.44
CA TYR A 10 -6.24 26.47 51.57
C TYR A 10 -5.50 25.50 52.50
N LEU A 11 -6.11 25.12 53.64
CA LEU A 11 -5.47 24.27 54.65
C LEU A 11 -5.43 22.76 54.29
N LYS A 12 -6.17 22.32 53.26
CA LYS A 12 -6.20 20.90 52.85
C LYS A 12 -4.99 20.43 52.04
N ASP A 13 -4.07 21.34 51.70
CA ASP A 13 -2.72 21.08 51.13
C ASP A 13 -2.69 20.12 49.92
N LYS A 14 -3.74 20.15 49.10
CA LYS A 14 -3.86 19.34 47.86
C LYS A 14 -4.40 20.17 46.71
N ASP A 15 -5.70 20.43 46.69
CA ASP A 15 -6.34 21.14 45.57
C ASP A 15 -6.81 22.52 45.99
N LEU A 16 -6.41 23.55 45.23
CA LEU A 16 -6.83 24.94 45.48
C LEU A 16 -8.03 25.25 44.61
N LYS A 17 -9.21 25.31 45.23
CA LYS A 17 -10.47 25.69 44.59
C LYS A 17 -10.79 27.17 44.83
N PHE A 18 -10.72 27.94 43.76
CA PHE A 18 -11.09 29.36 43.70
C PHE A 18 -12.50 29.51 43.13
N ASN A 19 -13.33 30.35 43.75
CA ASN A 19 -14.68 30.64 43.27
C ASN A 19 -14.90 32.15 43.17
N SER A 20 -15.66 32.58 42.16
CA SER A 20 -16.13 33.95 42.05
C SER A 20 -17.37 34.16 42.93
N LEU A 21 -17.36 35.23 43.72
CA LEU A 21 -18.56 35.74 44.40
C LEU A 21 -19.10 37.03 43.74
N LYS A 22 -18.32 37.68 42.87
CA LYS A 22 -18.62 38.93 42.16
C LYS A 22 -17.82 39.01 40.85
N ASP A 23 -18.28 39.85 39.92
CA ASP A 23 -17.52 40.17 38.70
C ASP A 23 -16.20 40.87 39.06
N GLY A 24 -15.09 40.27 38.67
CA GLY A 24 -13.74 40.75 38.97
C GLY A 24 -12.89 40.87 37.71
N LYS A 25 -12.18 41.99 37.59
CA LYS A 25 -11.25 42.29 36.50
C LYS A 25 -9.83 42.49 37.05
N ILE A 26 -8.82 41.94 36.37
CA ILE A 26 -7.41 42.27 36.63
C ILE A 26 -6.83 42.92 35.37
N GLU A 27 -6.29 44.13 35.51
CA GLU A 27 -5.64 44.88 34.44
C GLU A 27 -4.16 45.11 34.77
N ASN A 28 -3.26 44.71 33.87
CA ASN A 28 -1.83 44.99 33.98
C ASN A 28 -1.41 46.12 33.04
N PHE A 29 -1.21 47.31 33.60
CA PHE A 29 -0.58 48.46 32.95
C PHE A 29 0.92 48.59 33.29
N GLY A 30 1.50 47.66 34.04
CA GLY A 30 2.87 47.72 34.56
C GLY A 30 3.78 46.59 34.08
N SER A 31 4.75 46.21 34.91
CA SER A 31 5.68 45.12 34.64
C SER A 31 5.65 44.11 35.78
N ILE A 32 5.18 42.90 35.51
CA ILE A 32 5.18 41.77 36.45
C ILE A 32 6.36 40.87 36.10
N LYS A 33 7.29 40.65 37.03
CA LYS A 33 8.50 39.84 36.79
C LYS A 33 8.73 38.81 37.89
N ALA A 34 8.83 37.55 37.48
CA ALA A 34 9.34 36.43 38.26
C ALA A 34 10.62 35.89 37.59
N ILE A 35 11.58 35.42 38.38
CA ILE A 35 12.85 34.87 37.86
C ILE A 35 12.78 33.34 37.90
N ASP A 36 12.75 32.74 39.08
CA ASP A 36 12.73 31.28 39.31
C ASP A 36 11.37 30.75 39.79
N SER A 37 10.28 31.43 39.42
CA SER A 37 8.93 31.07 39.86
C SER A 37 7.89 31.31 38.77
N ASN A 38 6.66 30.90 39.05
CA ASN A 38 5.52 31.02 38.17
C ASN A 38 4.71 32.28 38.50
N VAL A 39 4.06 32.86 37.49
CA VAL A 39 3.04 33.90 37.65
C VAL A 39 1.67 33.25 37.42
N TYR A 40 0.76 33.41 38.38
CA TYR A 40 -0.64 33.02 38.25
C TYR A 40 -1.51 34.27 38.39
N ILE A 41 -2.30 34.58 37.34
CA ILE A 41 -3.34 35.59 37.38
C ILE A 41 -4.67 34.88 37.19
N LEU A 42 -5.49 34.90 38.24
CA LEU A 42 -6.77 34.19 38.33
C LEU A 42 -7.87 35.23 38.54
N SER A 43 -8.79 35.36 37.57
CA SER A 43 -9.87 36.34 37.58
C SER A 43 -11.03 35.86 36.69
N LYS A 44 -12.13 36.60 36.61
CA LYS A 44 -13.15 36.39 35.58
C LYS A 44 -12.77 37.09 34.27
N THR A 45 -12.28 38.32 34.37
CA THR A 45 -11.67 39.07 33.25
C THR A 45 -10.21 39.40 33.53
N ILE A 46 -9.33 39.20 32.55
CA ILE A 46 -7.90 39.52 32.61
C ILE A 46 -7.52 40.34 31.38
N GLU A 47 -6.89 41.50 31.59
CA GLU A 47 -6.33 42.32 30.53
C GLU A 47 -4.86 42.61 30.81
N ASN A 48 -3.98 42.27 29.87
CA ASN A 48 -2.57 42.62 29.92
C ASN A 48 -2.23 43.63 28.83
N HIS A 49 -1.92 44.86 29.21
CA HIS A 49 -1.52 45.93 28.28
C HIS A 49 0.00 46.11 28.21
N LYS A 50 0.76 45.61 29.19
CA LYS A 50 2.22 45.78 29.27
C LYS A 50 2.93 44.43 29.53
N ASN A 51 3.86 44.34 30.47
CA ASN A 51 4.82 43.23 30.51
C ASN A 51 4.51 42.24 31.62
N ILE A 52 4.55 40.94 31.29
CA ILE A 52 4.57 39.83 32.24
C ILE A 52 5.74 38.91 31.87
N SER A 53 6.62 38.60 32.81
CA SER A 53 7.80 37.76 32.56
C SER A 53 8.05 36.76 33.69
N ALA A 54 8.32 35.51 33.34
CA ALA A 54 8.74 34.43 34.24
C ALA A 54 9.93 33.69 33.63
N LYS A 55 11.16 34.20 33.83
CA LYS A 55 12.35 33.82 33.03
C LYS A 55 12.60 32.31 32.97
N TYR A 56 12.48 31.62 34.10
CA TYR A 56 12.67 30.17 34.21
C TYR A 56 11.40 29.41 34.62
N GLY A 57 10.27 30.12 34.67
CA GLY A 57 8.99 29.60 35.13
C GLY A 57 7.91 29.60 34.06
N SER A 58 6.67 29.67 34.53
CA SER A 58 5.48 29.75 33.70
C SER A 58 4.66 30.99 33.99
N VAL A 59 3.92 31.47 32.97
CA VAL A 59 2.86 32.47 33.12
C VAL A 59 1.53 31.78 32.84
N ASN A 60 0.62 31.85 33.80
CA ASN A 60 -0.70 31.23 33.73
C ASN A 60 -1.75 32.33 33.94
N LEU A 61 -2.44 32.70 32.86
CA LEU A 61 -3.61 33.58 32.91
C LEU A 61 -4.86 32.70 32.80
N ILE A 62 -5.64 32.61 33.86
CA ILE A 62 -6.80 31.72 33.93
C ILE A 62 -8.04 32.55 34.23
N ALA A 63 -8.95 32.59 33.27
CA ALA A 63 -10.18 33.37 33.33
C ALA A 63 -11.41 32.47 33.44
N ALA A 64 -12.05 32.41 34.61
CA ALA A 64 -13.27 31.64 34.84
C ALA A 64 -13.95 32.02 36.17
N SER A 65 -15.22 31.61 36.32
CA SER A 65 -15.97 31.75 37.57
C SER A 65 -15.55 30.75 38.65
N GLU A 66 -15.06 29.57 38.26
CA GLU A 66 -14.52 28.57 39.19
C GLU A 66 -13.23 27.99 38.60
N ILE A 67 -12.18 27.96 39.41
CA ILE A 67 -10.85 27.46 39.04
C ILE A 67 -10.38 26.46 40.09
N LEU A 68 -10.05 25.26 39.65
CA LEU A 68 -9.42 24.22 40.45
C LEU A 68 -7.99 24.02 39.98
N ILE A 69 -7.03 24.31 40.86
CA ILE A 69 -5.62 23.99 40.66
C ILE A 69 -5.34 22.68 41.40
N ILE A 70 -4.99 21.65 40.66
CA ILE A 70 -4.72 20.31 41.21
C ILE A 70 -3.22 20.19 41.45
N ASP A 71 -2.80 20.08 42.71
CA ASP A 71 -1.41 19.87 43.06
C ASP A 71 -0.93 18.45 42.66
N GLY A 72 0.36 18.31 42.37
CA GLY A 72 0.96 17.07 41.87
C GLY A 72 0.73 16.79 40.37
N LYS A 73 -0.43 17.17 39.81
CA LYS A 73 -0.72 17.04 38.35
C LYS A 73 -0.32 18.27 37.54
N LYS A 74 -0.11 19.43 38.19
CA LYS A 74 0.14 20.73 37.54
C LYS A 74 -0.91 21.06 36.47
N ASP A 75 -2.14 20.63 36.71
CA ASP A 75 -3.27 20.87 35.82
C ASP A 75 -4.22 21.89 36.42
N ILE A 76 -4.92 22.61 35.54
CA ILE A 76 -5.85 23.67 35.90
C ILE A 76 -7.17 23.34 35.22
N ILE A 77 -8.14 22.93 36.04
CA ILE A 77 -9.51 22.70 35.61
C ILE A 77 -10.27 24.00 35.86
N ILE A 78 -11.05 24.42 34.87
CA ILE A 78 -12.01 25.51 35.06
C ILE A 78 -13.39 24.89 34.91
N LYS A 79 -14.38 25.47 35.59
CA LYS A 79 -15.76 25.15 35.24
C LYS A 79 -16.09 25.91 33.95
N PRO A 80 -16.61 25.25 32.90
CA PRO A 80 -16.88 25.89 31.60
C PRO A 80 -18.09 26.85 31.62
N GLU A 81 -18.41 27.45 32.77
CA GLU A 81 -19.44 28.49 32.87
C GLU A 81 -19.11 29.68 31.96
N ILE A 82 -20.16 30.43 31.61
CA ILE A 82 -20.11 31.58 30.71
C ILE A 82 -19.28 32.69 31.39
N ASP A 83 -18.73 33.62 30.60
CA ASP A 83 -18.16 34.91 31.05
C ASP A 83 -16.69 34.98 31.55
N GLY A 84 -15.84 34.00 31.23
CA GLY A 84 -14.37 34.15 31.31
C GLY A 84 -13.75 34.88 30.11
N SER A 85 -12.91 35.90 30.32
CA SER A 85 -12.23 36.58 29.20
C SER A 85 -10.78 36.96 29.48
N ILE A 86 -9.91 36.75 28.48
CA ILE A 86 -8.51 37.16 28.52
C ILE A 86 -8.19 38.00 27.29
N THR A 87 -7.74 39.24 27.48
CA THR A 87 -7.16 40.07 26.42
C THR A 87 -5.68 40.32 26.70
N ASN A 88 -4.82 40.02 25.73
CA ASN A 88 -3.38 40.31 25.82
C ASN A 88 -2.96 41.24 24.68
N GLU A 89 -2.76 42.51 25.00
CA GLU A 89 -2.19 43.55 24.13
C GLU A 89 -0.69 43.74 24.36
N GLY A 90 -0.21 43.37 25.54
CA GLY A 90 1.17 43.50 25.95
C GLY A 90 2.07 42.31 25.60
N ASN A 91 3.17 42.18 26.35
CA ASN A 91 4.18 41.14 26.17
C ASN A 91 4.12 40.11 27.31
N ILE A 92 4.12 38.82 26.97
CA ILE A 92 4.26 37.71 27.92
C ILE A 92 5.49 36.90 27.55
N LYS A 93 6.42 36.72 28.51
CA LYS A 93 7.68 35.97 28.30
C LYS A 93 7.89 34.91 29.37
N ALA A 94 8.04 33.64 29.00
CA ALA A 94 8.31 32.55 29.96
C ALA A 94 8.89 31.30 29.27
N ILE A 95 9.11 30.21 30.00
CA ILE A 95 9.33 28.89 29.38
C ILE A 95 7.99 28.28 28.94
N LYS A 96 6.97 28.41 29.79
CA LYS A 96 5.61 27.93 29.53
C LYS A 96 4.60 29.04 29.71
N ILE A 97 3.71 29.21 28.75
CA ILE A 97 2.65 30.23 28.80
C ILE A 97 1.32 29.52 28.57
N LYS A 98 0.40 29.64 29.53
CA LYS A 98 -0.95 29.08 29.46
C LYS A 98 -1.97 30.21 29.63
N LEU A 99 -2.82 30.40 28.62
CA LEU A 99 -4.03 31.20 28.70
C LEU A 99 -5.19 30.21 28.64
N LYS A 100 -6.01 30.16 29.70
CA LYS A 100 -7.16 29.26 29.76
C LYS A 100 -8.41 30.03 30.13
N SER A 101 -9.45 29.93 29.31
CA SER A 101 -10.72 30.63 29.50
C SER A 101 -11.91 29.75 29.10
N SER A 102 -13.13 30.19 29.42
CA SER A 102 -14.37 29.65 28.88
C SER A 102 -15.39 30.78 28.78
N ASN A 103 -15.95 30.99 27.59
CA ASN A 103 -17.04 31.95 27.38
C ASN A 103 -17.85 31.51 26.17
N ASP A 104 -19.12 31.17 26.38
CA ASP A 104 -20.01 30.64 25.33
C ASP A 104 -20.63 31.76 24.46
N SER A 105 -20.36 33.03 24.78
CA SER A 105 -20.84 34.16 23.99
C SER A 105 -20.15 34.21 22.62
N LEU A 106 -20.96 34.28 21.56
CA LEU A 106 -20.47 34.45 20.19
C LEU A 106 -20.10 35.91 19.85
N ASP A 107 -20.52 36.86 20.68
CA ASP A 107 -20.27 38.30 20.52
C ASP A 107 -18.98 38.77 21.21
N SER A 108 -18.31 37.88 21.95
CA SER A 108 -17.09 38.20 22.69
C SER A 108 -16.06 37.09 22.62
N PHE A 109 -14.78 37.46 22.75
CA PHE A 109 -13.68 36.50 22.71
C PHE A 109 -13.40 35.96 24.11
N ALA A 110 -13.37 34.64 24.24
CA ALA A 110 -12.87 33.98 25.46
C ALA A 110 -11.37 34.27 25.65
N ILE A 111 -10.62 34.26 24.53
CA ILE A 111 -9.23 34.68 24.47
C ILE A 111 -9.04 35.60 23.26
N ASN A 112 -8.49 36.80 23.48
CA ASN A 112 -8.09 37.76 22.46
C ASN A 112 -6.60 38.08 22.61
N GLN A 113 -5.76 37.34 21.89
CA GLN A 113 -4.33 37.59 21.82
C GLN A 113 -4.05 38.60 20.71
N LYS A 114 -3.52 39.79 21.05
CA LYS A 114 -3.06 40.80 20.09
C LYS A 114 -1.55 41.11 20.18
N GLY A 115 -0.95 40.96 21.35
CA GLY A 115 0.43 41.36 21.65
C GLY A 115 1.49 40.31 21.31
N LEU A 116 2.56 40.26 22.09
CA LEU A 116 3.63 39.26 21.95
C LEU A 116 3.52 38.19 23.04
N ILE A 117 3.59 36.92 22.64
CA ILE A 117 3.87 35.78 23.51
C ILE A 117 5.19 35.16 23.06
N GLU A 118 6.18 35.11 23.94
CA GLU A 118 7.50 34.54 23.66
C GLU A 118 7.83 33.46 24.69
N ALA A 119 7.69 32.21 24.28
CA ALA A 119 8.06 31.04 25.08
C ALA A 119 9.50 30.58 24.73
N LYS A 120 10.48 31.03 25.51
CA LYS A 120 11.90 30.68 25.30
C LYS A 120 12.28 29.52 26.20
N GLY A 121 12.66 28.38 25.61
CA GLY A 121 13.23 27.29 26.38
C GLY A 121 14.62 27.60 26.91
N PHE A 122 14.98 26.90 27.99
CA PHE A 122 16.26 27.00 28.67
C PHE A 122 16.72 25.59 29.07
N GLU A 123 18.02 25.29 28.90
CA GLU A 123 18.71 24.08 29.38
C GLU A 123 17.84 22.80 29.39
N LYS A 124 17.48 22.30 28.19
CA LYS A 124 16.69 21.08 27.92
C LYS A 124 15.16 21.16 28.09
N LYS A 125 14.56 22.31 28.42
CA LYS A 125 13.09 22.48 28.43
C LYS A 125 12.64 23.33 27.25
N ASN A 126 11.81 22.76 26.37
CA ASN A 126 11.30 23.48 25.21
C ASN A 126 10.23 24.51 25.59
N GLY A 127 10.23 25.63 24.87
CA GLY A 127 9.17 26.63 24.94
C GLY A 127 7.80 26.01 24.64
N LYS A 128 6.79 26.32 25.46
CA LYS A 128 5.42 25.86 25.25
C LYS A 128 4.41 26.98 25.43
N VAL A 129 3.54 27.17 24.45
CA VAL A 129 2.38 28.08 24.52
C VAL A 129 1.10 27.27 24.37
N ILE A 130 0.13 27.53 25.24
CA ILE A 130 -1.18 26.88 25.23
C ILE A 130 -2.25 27.98 25.40
N LEU A 131 -3.03 28.24 24.35
CA LEU A 131 -4.26 29.00 24.42
C LEU A 131 -5.42 28.00 24.33
N VAL A 132 -6.30 27.98 25.33
CA VAL A 132 -7.45 27.09 25.38
C VAL A 132 -8.68 27.85 25.83
N SER A 133 -9.68 27.94 24.97
CA SER A 133 -11.03 28.33 25.34
C SER A 133 -11.95 27.11 25.35
N GLU A 134 -12.33 26.58 26.53
CA GLU A 134 -13.17 25.37 26.61
C GLU A 134 -14.51 25.54 25.87
N LYS A 135 -15.03 26.78 25.85
CA LYS A 135 -16.13 27.25 25.00
C LYS A 135 -15.80 28.60 24.34
N GLY A 136 -16.50 28.89 23.26
CA GLY A 136 -16.37 30.12 22.46
C GLY A 136 -15.04 30.26 21.73
N ILE A 137 -14.62 31.52 21.59
CA ILE A 137 -13.66 31.93 20.55
C ILE A 137 -12.28 32.20 21.13
N THR A 138 -11.27 31.55 20.57
CA THR A 138 -9.87 31.97 20.70
C THR A 138 -9.44 32.72 19.45
N LYS A 139 -9.26 34.04 19.57
CA LYS A 139 -8.75 34.93 18.52
C LYS A 139 -7.28 35.25 18.75
N HIS A 140 -6.48 35.10 17.70
CA HIS A 140 -5.09 35.54 17.62
C HIS A 140 -4.96 36.61 16.52
N SER A 141 -4.22 37.69 16.81
CA SER A 141 -3.90 38.75 15.86
C SER A 141 -2.52 39.38 16.13
N GLY A 142 -1.68 38.71 16.92
CA GLY A 142 -0.35 39.17 17.31
C GLY A 142 0.75 38.19 16.92
N THR A 143 1.80 38.11 17.74
CA THR A 143 2.91 37.16 17.53
C THR A 143 3.03 36.17 18.69
N ILE A 144 3.11 34.88 18.35
CA ILE A 144 3.49 33.80 19.27
C ILE A 144 4.80 33.19 18.77
N THR A 145 5.81 33.13 19.63
CA THR A 145 7.07 32.40 19.33
C THR A 145 7.35 31.36 20.40
N ALA A 146 7.84 30.19 19.99
CA ALA A 146 8.32 29.16 20.91
C ALA A 146 9.70 28.64 20.49
N LYS A 147 10.66 29.57 20.28
CA LYS A 147 12.01 29.25 19.83
C LYS A 147 12.93 28.96 21.01
N ASN A 148 13.79 27.95 20.88
CA ASN A 148 14.88 27.73 21.84
C ASN A 148 16.21 28.26 21.27
N LYS A 149 17.05 28.78 22.16
CA LYS A 149 18.43 29.20 21.83
C LYS A 149 19.34 28.01 21.46
N ASN A 150 18.95 26.80 21.86
CA ASN A 150 19.75 25.56 21.72
C ASN A 150 19.04 24.55 20.79
N GLU A 151 18.85 24.95 19.54
CA GLU A 151 18.61 24.06 18.39
C GLU A 151 17.22 23.41 18.21
N THR A 152 16.53 23.00 19.28
CA THR A 152 15.23 22.29 19.16
C THR A 152 14.03 23.23 19.22
N ALA A 153 12.99 22.96 18.44
CA ALA A 153 11.79 23.80 18.41
C ALA A 153 10.80 23.55 19.55
N GLY A 154 9.99 24.56 19.87
CA GLY A 154 8.94 24.52 20.87
C GLY A 154 7.59 24.06 20.33
N LYS A 155 6.56 24.20 21.18
CA LYS A 155 5.19 23.78 20.89
C LYS A 155 4.19 24.91 21.11
N VAL A 156 3.24 25.07 20.19
CA VAL A 156 2.12 26.02 20.32
C VAL A 156 0.81 25.27 20.12
N LYS A 157 -0.15 25.50 21.03
CA LYS A 157 -1.53 25.04 20.88
C LYS A 157 -2.47 26.23 20.93
N VAL A 158 -3.33 26.37 19.94
CA VAL A 158 -4.40 27.37 19.89
C VAL A 158 -5.71 26.64 19.71
N LEU A 159 -6.43 26.44 20.82
CA LEU A 159 -7.61 25.60 20.90
C LEU A 159 -8.81 26.42 21.36
N GLY A 160 -9.97 26.07 20.84
CA GLY A 160 -11.24 26.67 21.20
C GLY A 160 -12.39 25.93 20.55
N GLN A 161 -13.63 26.21 20.97
CA GLN A 161 -14.80 25.79 20.17
C GLN A 161 -14.75 26.43 18.78
N HIS A 162 -14.27 27.68 18.72
CA HIS A 162 -13.96 28.40 17.49
C HIS A 162 -12.56 29.01 17.58
N VAL A 163 -11.78 28.95 16.49
CA VAL A 163 -10.42 29.54 16.44
C VAL A 163 -10.29 30.49 15.25
N VAL A 164 -9.75 31.69 15.50
CA VAL A 164 -9.52 32.71 14.48
C VAL A 164 -8.07 33.16 14.52
N LEU A 165 -7.37 33.04 13.40
CA LEU A 165 -6.10 33.73 13.15
C LEU A 165 -6.38 34.88 12.17
N ASP A 166 -6.34 36.11 12.68
CA ASP A 166 -6.55 37.34 11.90
C ASP A 166 -5.31 37.70 11.06
N LYS A 167 -5.42 38.70 10.19
CA LYS A 167 -4.40 39.12 9.20
C LYS A 167 -2.99 39.38 9.76
N SER A 168 -2.88 39.76 11.03
CA SER A 168 -1.60 40.07 11.69
C SER A 168 -1.03 38.89 12.49
N SER A 169 -1.70 37.74 12.45
CA SER A 169 -1.30 36.54 13.17
C SER A 169 0.02 35.99 12.67
N LYS A 170 0.97 35.84 13.59
CA LYS A 170 2.19 35.06 13.36
C LYS A 170 2.37 34.04 14.48
N ILE A 171 2.56 32.79 14.12
CA ILE A 171 2.99 31.72 15.03
C ILE A 171 4.29 31.15 14.46
N ASP A 172 5.37 31.19 15.25
CA ASP A 172 6.70 30.81 14.79
C ASP A 172 7.41 29.91 15.82
N VAL A 173 7.50 28.64 15.46
CA VAL A 173 8.22 27.60 16.18
C VAL A 173 9.42 27.08 15.37
N SER A 174 9.89 27.82 14.37
CA SER A 174 11.07 27.42 13.59
C SER A 174 12.34 27.41 14.46
N ALA A 175 13.24 26.45 14.23
CA ALA A 175 14.51 26.32 14.96
C ALA A 175 15.66 25.79 14.09
N LEU A 176 16.90 25.86 14.60
CA LEU A 176 18.12 25.53 13.84
C LEU A 176 18.23 24.05 13.46
N SER A 177 17.91 23.12 14.39
CA SER A 177 18.11 21.67 14.21
C SER A 177 16.79 20.88 14.13
N GLY A 178 15.69 21.50 13.71
CA GLY A 178 14.39 20.83 13.54
C GLY A 178 13.19 21.75 13.84
N GLY A 179 12.13 21.65 13.05
CA GLY A 179 10.91 22.43 13.23
C GLY A 179 10.04 21.99 14.41
N GLY A 180 9.16 22.87 14.89
CA GLY A 180 8.34 22.64 16.09
C GLY A 180 6.96 22.05 15.81
N GLU A 181 6.12 22.05 16.84
CA GLU A 181 4.73 21.57 16.73
C GLU A 181 3.75 22.73 16.91
N ILE A 182 2.82 22.87 15.97
CA ILE A 182 1.70 23.80 16.04
C ILE A 182 0.41 23.02 15.89
N LEU A 183 -0.48 23.13 16.88
CA LEU A 183 -1.83 22.56 16.85
C LEU A 183 -2.86 23.69 16.92
N ILE A 184 -3.69 23.82 15.90
CA ILE A 184 -4.73 24.84 15.80
C ILE A 184 -6.07 24.11 15.63
N GLY A 185 -7.00 24.36 16.54
CA GLY A 185 -8.31 23.75 16.50
C GLY A 185 -8.34 22.28 16.94
N GLY A 186 -7.34 21.45 16.68
CA GLY A 186 -7.32 20.05 17.12
C GLY A 186 -5.95 19.39 17.00
N ASP A 187 -5.92 18.07 17.03
CA ASP A 187 -4.72 17.25 16.74
C ASP A 187 -5.02 16.32 15.56
N TYR A 188 -4.09 15.42 15.24
CA TYR A 188 -4.11 14.58 14.05
C TYR A 188 -5.47 13.90 13.82
N GLN A 189 -6.08 14.17 12.66
CA GLN A 189 -7.39 13.69 12.24
C GLN A 189 -8.54 13.90 13.26
N GLY A 190 -8.36 14.81 14.22
CA GLY A 190 -9.31 15.02 15.31
C GLY A 190 -9.49 13.82 16.25
N LYS A 191 -8.65 12.78 16.16
CA LYS A 191 -8.82 11.51 16.90
C LYS A 191 -8.27 11.54 18.33
N ASN A 192 -7.47 12.55 18.67
CA ASN A 192 -6.90 12.65 20.01
C ASN A 192 -7.89 13.27 21.00
N SER A 193 -8.62 12.42 21.73
CA SER A 193 -9.60 12.84 22.75
C SER A 193 -9.06 13.71 23.89
N LYS A 194 -7.73 13.84 24.03
CA LYS A 194 -7.09 14.74 25.00
C LYS A 194 -6.93 16.17 24.49
N ILE A 195 -7.20 16.42 23.21
CA ILE A 195 -7.15 17.73 22.57
C ILE A 195 -8.56 18.04 22.07
N GLN A 196 -9.12 19.14 22.55
CA GLN A 196 -10.41 19.62 22.07
C GLN A 196 -10.31 19.93 20.58
N ASN A 197 -11.24 19.39 19.80
CA ASN A 197 -11.46 19.81 18.43
C ASN A 197 -12.31 21.09 18.41
N ALA A 198 -11.94 22.03 17.55
CA ALA A 198 -12.76 23.17 17.21
C ALA A 198 -13.91 22.70 16.34
N LYS A 199 -15.08 23.32 16.51
CA LYS A 199 -16.14 23.21 15.52
C LYS A 199 -15.69 23.88 14.23
N ARG A 200 -15.12 25.09 14.35
CA ARG A 200 -14.75 25.88 13.17
C ARG A 200 -13.45 26.64 13.36
N ILE A 201 -12.66 26.72 12.29
CA ILE A 201 -11.45 27.55 12.26
C ILE A 201 -11.44 28.49 11.05
N PHE A 202 -10.98 29.72 11.26
CA PHE A 202 -10.73 30.70 10.20
C PHE A 202 -9.30 31.21 10.27
N ILE A 203 -8.57 31.08 9.16
CA ILE A 203 -7.19 31.54 9.01
C ILE A 203 -7.15 32.56 7.88
N ASP A 204 -6.91 33.82 8.23
CA ASP A 204 -6.80 34.92 7.27
C ASP A 204 -5.62 34.73 6.30
N LYS A 205 -5.74 35.30 5.09
CA LYS A 205 -4.74 35.20 4.03
C LYS A 205 -3.36 35.74 4.39
N ASP A 206 -3.28 36.69 5.32
CA ASP A 206 -2.00 37.29 5.73
C ASP A 206 -1.39 36.60 6.97
N ALA A 207 -2.11 35.64 7.57
CA ALA A 207 -1.63 34.89 8.72
C ALA A 207 -0.46 33.96 8.36
N LYS A 208 0.57 33.92 9.21
CA LYS A 208 1.79 33.10 9.00
C LYS A 208 1.97 32.07 10.11
N ILE A 209 2.17 30.81 9.72
CA ILE A 209 2.37 29.67 10.61
C ILE A 209 3.67 28.97 10.22
N LEU A 210 4.71 29.08 11.05
CA LEU A 210 6.08 28.71 10.71
C LEU A 210 6.61 27.64 11.67
N ALA A 211 7.03 26.52 11.12
CA ALA A 211 7.62 25.37 11.81
C ALA A 211 8.80 24.80 11.02
N ASP A 212 9.65 25.67 10.46
CA ASP A 212 10.79 25.27 9.63
C ASP A 212 11.98 24.78 10.46
N ALA A 213 12.75 23.85 9.89
CA ALA A 213 14.15 23.67 10.25
C ALA A 213 15.02 24.66 9.46
N ILE A 214 15.84 25.45 10.15
CA ILE A 214 16.59 26.56 9.52
C ILE A 214 17.89 26.08 8.88
N GLU A 215 18.67 25.23 9.57
CA GLU A 215 19.97 24.74 9.09
C GLU A 215 19.99 23.24 8.88
N GLN A 216 19.62 22.45 9.89
CA GLN A 216 19.63 21.00 9.84
C GLN A 216 18.38 20.41 10.48
N GLY A 217 18.07 19.15 10.17
CA GLY A 217 16.93 18.45 10.76
C GLY A 217 15.63 18.65 9.98
N ASN A 218 14.60 17.93 10.41
CA ASN A 218 13.35 17.85 9.67
C ASN A 218 12.46 19.06 9.93
N GLY A 219 11.62 19.41 8.95
CA GLY A 219 10.52 20.34 9.15
C GLY A 219 9.57 19.88 10.27
N GLY A 220 8.85 20.83 10.83
CA GLY A 220 7.98 20.60 11.99
C GLY A 220 6.64 19.96 11.65
N LYS A 221 5.77 19.89 12.66
CA LYS A 221 4.40 19.39 12.57
C LYS A 221 3.42 20.54 12.71
N VAL A 222 2.51 20.73 11.76
CA VAL A 222 1.44 21.72 11.83
C VAL A 222 0.10 21.03 11.57
N ILE A 223 -0.85 21.14 12.49
CA ILE A 223 -2.20 20.59 12.32
C ILE A 223 -3.24 21.67 12.51
N LEU A 224 -4.11 21.78 11.52
CA LEU A 224 -5.35 22.55 11.54
C LEU A 224 -6.51 21.56 11.41
N TRP A 225 -7.29 21.40 12.46
CA TRP A 225 -8.45 20.49 12.49
C TRP A 225 -9.72 21.20 12.97
N ALA A 226 -10.83 20.89 12.31
CA ALA A 226 -12.16 21.32 12.72
C ALA A 226 -13.24 20.26 12.43
N ASP A 227 -14.23 20.11 13.30
CA ASP A 227 -15.31 19.13 13.12
C ASP A 227 -16.37 19.60 12.10
N GLU A 228 -16.59 20.91 11.94
CA GLU A 228 -17.64 21.46 11.07
C GLU A 228 -17.08 22.25 9.87
N ALA A 229 -16.09 23.13 10.07
CA ALA A 229 -15.54 23.93 8.96
C ALA A 229 -14.12 24.45 9.18
N ASN A 230 -13.29 24.41 8.13
CA ASN A 230 -11.95 24.97 8.11
C ASN A 230 -11.77 25.88 6.88
N TRP A 231 -11.67 27.19 7.12
CA TRP A 231 -11.29 28.17 6.09
C TRP A 231 -9.82 28.51 6.24
N PHE A 232 -9.01 27.95 5.36
CA PHE A 232 -7.57 28.16 5.35
C PHE A 232 -7.15 29.02 4.16
N LEU A 233 -6.82 30.29 4.42
CA LEU A 233 -6.32 31.22 3.40
C LEU A 233 -4.85 31.63 3.59
N GLY A 234 -4.28 31.38 4.76
CA GLY A 234 -2.96 31.86 5.15
C GLY A 234 -1.78 31.03 4.63
N ASP A 235 -0.61 31.19 5.25
CA ASP A 235 0.61 30.49 4.86
C ASP A 235 1.14 29.57 5.98
N ILE A 236 1.44 28.33 5.61
CA ILE A 236 2.15 27.36 6.46
C ILE A 236 3.50 27.01 5.83
N SER A 237 4.56 27.07 6.64
CA SER A 237 5.90 26.58 6.25
C SER A 237 6.41 25.58 7.27
N ALA A 238 6.77 24.39 6.80
CA ALA A 238 7.37 23.31 7.59
C ALA A 238 8.50 22.66 6.77
N LYS A 239 9.47 23.47 6.35
CA LYS A 239 10.56 23.05 5.47
C LYS A 239 11.66 22.29 6.23
N GLY A 240 12.29 21.35 5.54
CA GLY A 240 13.50 20.69 6.00
C GLY A 240 14.71 21.63 6.00
N GLY A 241 15.71 21.31 6.82
CA GLY A 241 16.93 22.10 6.98
C GLY A 241 17.72 22.24 5.68
N LYS A 242 18.42 23.38 5.52
CA LYS A 242 19.23 23.68 4.33
C LYS A 242 20.36 22.68 4.08
N ILE A 243 20.98 22.15 5.14
CA ILE A 243 22.13 21.24 5.07
C ILE A 243 21.65 19.79 4.92
N LYS A 244 20.65 19.39 5.71
CA LYS A 244 20.06 18.04 5.72
C LYS A 244 18.70 18.06 6.42
N GLY A 245 17.88 17.07 6.11
CA GLY A 245 16.63 16.80 6.81
C GLY A 245 15.42 16.86 5.88
N ASP A 246 14.42 16.09 6.23
CA ASP A 246 13.20 15.93 5.46
C ASP A 246 12.23 17.08 5.71
N GLY A 247 11.26 17.24 4.83
CA GLY A 247 10.14 18.14 5.02
C GLY A 247 9.28 17.73 6.21
N GLY A 248 8.56 18.69 6.75
CA GLY A 248 7.64 18.49 7.86
C GLY A 248 6.32 17.84 7.44
N PHE A 249 5.44 17.70 8.42
CA PHE A 249 4.07 17.22 8.23
C PHE A 249 3.09 18.36 8.48
N VAL A 250 2.20 18.59 7.52
CA VAL A 250 1.12 19.57 7.63
C VAL A 250 -0.22 18.88 7.38
N GLU A 251 -1.20 19.16 8.23
CA GLU A 251 -2.60 18.76 8.04
C GLU A 251 -3.48 20.00 8.04
N VAL A 252 -4.33 20.13 7.02
CA VAL A 252 -5.36 21.16 6.93
C VAL A 252 -6.67 20.48 6.57
N SER A 253 -7.42 20.10 7.59
CA SER A 253 -8.57 19.22 7.44
C SER A 253 -9.80 19.74 8.17
N SER A 254 -10.94 19.22 7.76
CA SER A 254 -12.19 19.30 8.51
C SER A 254 -13.09 18.13 8.14
N LEU A 255 -13.83 17.59 9.11
CA LEU A 255 -14.73 16.46 8.83
C LEU A 255 -15.84 16.82 7.83
N ASN A 256 -16.37 18.04 7.91
CA ASN A 256 -17.34 18.60 6.96
C ASN A 256 -16.64 19.61 6.03
N LYS A 257 -16.89 20.92 6.11
CA LYS A 257 -16.47 21.89 5.09
C LYS A 257 -14.99 22.31 5.13
N LEU A 258 -14.23 21.96 4.10
CA LEU A 258 -12.86 22.44 3.87
C LEU A 258 -12.83 23.50 2.74
N ASP A 259 -12.39 24.72 3.05
CA ASP A 259 -12.08 25.78 2.07
C ASP A 259 -10.56 26.05 2.11
N PHE A 260 -9.83 25.36 1.25
CA PHE A 260 -8.37 25.41 1.17
C PHE A 260 -7.92 26.33 0.04
N LYS A 261 -7.45 27.53 0.40
CA LYS A 261 -6.97 28.60 -0.51
C LYS A 261 -5.55 29.09 -0.18
N GLY A 262 -5.05 28.73 1.00
CA GLY A 262 -3.76 29.15 1.48
C GLY A 262 -2.59 28.40 0.83
N ILE A 263 -1.37 28.80 1.20
CA ILE A 263 -0.15 28.18 0.69
C ILE A 263 0.49 27.34 1.79
N VAL A 264 0.86 26.11 1.43
CA VAL A 264 1.65 25.23 2.30
C VAL A 264 2.98 24.93 1.61
N SER A 265 4.07 24.89 2.37
CA SER A 265 5.34 24.37 1.87
C SER A 265 6.00 23.42 2.88
N THR A 266 6.18 22.18 2.45
CA THR A 266 6.90 21.11 3.17
C THR A 266 8.19 20.72 2.46
N LYS A 267 8.71 21.59 1.59
CA LYS A 267 9.91 21.35 0.80
C LYS A 267 11.12 20.97 1.66
N ALA A 268 11.90 19.99 1.22
CA ALA A 268 13.24 19.72 1.70
C ALA A 268 14.27 20.03 0.61
N PHE A 269 15.38 20.65 0.96
CA PHE A 269 16.46 20.93 0.00
C PHE A 269 17.41 19.73 -0.17
N ASN A 270 17.66 19.00 0.92
CA ASN A 270 18.62 17.89 1.00
C ASN A 270 18.01 16.73 1.80
N GLY A 271 16.78 16.35 1.45
CA GLY A 271 15.99 15.31 2.10
C GLY A 271 14.72 15.00 1.30
N LYS A 272 13.85 14.16 1.84
CA LYS A 272 12.55 13.87 1.24
C LYS A 272 11.60 15.04 1.48
N THR A 273 10.85 15.44 0.45
CA THR A 273 9.73 16.37 0.61
C THR A 273 8.72 15.85 1.62
N GLY A 274 8.23 16.73 2.48
CA GLY A 274 7.26 16.40 3.52
C GLY A 274 5.82 16.35 2.98
N GLN A 275 4.85 16.10 3.86
CA GLN A 275 3.48 15.80 3.47
C GLN A 275 2.51 16.93 3.84
N LEU A 276 1.56 17.20 2.94
CA LEU A 276 0.31 17.91 3.23
C LEU A 276 -0.86 16.91 3.18
N LEU A 277 -1.58 16.78 4.29
CA LEU A 277 -2.79 15.97 4.41
C LEU A 277 -4.05 16.86 4.37
N LEU A 278 -4.99 16.50 3.51
CA LEU A 278 -6.36 17.01 3.45
C LEU A 278 -7.31 15.83 3.67
N ASP A 279 -8.14 15.88 4.72
CA ASP A 279 -8.96 14.74 5.17
C ASP A 279 -10.42 15.13 5.48
N PRO A 280 -11.29 15.34 4.46
CA PRO A 280 -12.74 15.51 4.63
C PRO A 280 -13.57 14.22 4.52
N SER A 281 -14.87 14.25 4.86
CA SER A 281 -15.75 13.07 4.73
C SER A 281 -16.01 12.63 3.27
N ASN A 282 -16.16 13.59 2.37
CA ASN A 282 -16.16 13.45 0.91
C ASN A 282 -15.40 14.65 0.33
N ILE A 283 -14.95 14.60 -0.91
CA ILE A 283 -14.40 15.79 -1.58
C ILE A 283 -14.69 15.79 -3.08
N THR A 284 -14.97 16.97 -3.62
CA THR A 284 -15.04 17.24 -5.06
C THR A 284 -13.94 18.23 -5.41
N ILE A 285 -13.07 17.88 -6.35
CA ILE A 285 -12.04 18.73 -6.90
C ILE A 285 -12.61 19.39 -8.16
N SER A 286 -12.81 20.71 -8.14
CA SER A 286 -13.44 21.43 -9.26
C SER A 286 -12.96 22.88 -9.39
N SER A 287 -13.19 23.49 -10.55
CA SER A 287 -13.03 24.92 -10.80
C SER A 287 -14.29 25.73 -10.43
N ALA A 288 -15.41 25.06 -10.11
CA ALA A 288 -16.60 25.72 -9.61
C ALA A 288 -16.27 26.52 -8.33
N ALA A 289 -17.02 27.59 -8.09
CA ALA A 289 -16.98 28.24 -6.78
C ALA A 289 -17.54 27.28 -5.73
N SER A 290 -16.97 27.29 -4.52
CA SER A 290 -17.38 26.47 -3.38
C SER A 290 -18.75 26.89 -2.82
N SER A 291 -19.83 26.65 -3.58
CA SER A 291 -21.19 27.18 -3.33
C SER A 291 -21.21 28.73 -3.31
N PRO A 292 -22.32 29.43 -3.62
CA PRO A 292 -22.39 30.90 -3.56
C PRO A 292 -22.19 31.50 -2.15
N VAL A 293 -21.89 30.70 -1.12
CA VAL A 293 -21.62 31.21 0.22
C VAL A 293 -20.27 31.94 0.23
N PRO A 294 -20.25 33.27 0.47
CA PRO A 294 -19.02 34.03 0.54
C PRO A 294 -18.07 33.42 1.55
N THR A 295 -16.77 33.43 1.25
CA THR A 295 -15.74 33.18 2.28
C THR A 295 -16.03 34.13 3.44
N PRO A 296 -16.30 33.63 4.66
CA PRO A 296 -16.68 34.50 5.76
C PRO A 296 -15.51 35.40 6.15
N SER A 297 -15.79 36.57 6.73
CA SER A 297 -14.77 37.39 7.38
C SER A 297 -14.46 36.85 8.78
N ALA A 298 -13.32 37.27 9.34
CA ALA A 298 -12.95 36.99 10.73
C ALA A 298 -14.01 37.40 11.79
N THR A 299 -14.98 38.25 11.42
CA THR A 299 -16.08 38.70 12.30
C THR A 299 -17.37 37.91 12.13
N ASN A 300 -17.60 37.27 10.97
CA ASN A 300 -18.89 36.66 10.64
C ASN A 300 -18.81 35.14 10.47
N PHE A 301 -17.61 34.55 10.59
CA PHE A 301 -17.36 33.11 10.43
C PHE A 301 -18.15 32.22 11.41
N ILE A 302 -18.53 32.75 12.56
CA ILE A 302 -19.26 32.05 13.62
C ILE A 302 -20.75 31.97 13.30
N LEU A 303 -21.27 32.92 12.52
CA LEU A 303 -22.65 32.93 12.05
C LEU A 303 -22.87 31.96 10.88
N TYR A 304 -21.81 31.38 10.33
CA TYR A 304 -21.90 30.38 9.27
C TYR A 304 -22.32 29.03 9.85
N ASP A 305 -23.53 28.57 9.55
CA ASP A 305 -23.94 27.20 9.85
C ASP A 305 -23.74 26.30 8.60
N PRO A 306 -22.74 25.39 8.59
CA PRO A 306 -22.53 24.48 7.48
C PRO A 306 -23.69 23.50 7.26
N ASN A 307 -24.60 23.35 8.24
CA ASN A 307 -25.72 22.41 8.19
C ASN A 307 -27.05 23.08 7.83
N ASN A 308 -27.09 24.42 7.72
CA ASN A 308 -28.30 25.20 7.43
C ASN A 308 -28.24 25.83 6.03
N VAL A 309 -27.53 25.16 5.13
CA VAL A 309 -27.56 25.40 3.68
C VAL A 309 -28.77 24.60 3.14
N PRO A 310 -29.62 25.17 2.25
CA PRO A 310 -30.81 24.49 1.72
C PRO A 310 -30.54 23.04 1.31
N ALA A 311 -31.48 22.13 1.57
CA ALA A 311 -31.34 20.72 1.18
C ALA A 311 -31.14 20.61 -0.35
N GLY A 312 -29.95 20.17 -0.77
CA GLY A 312 -29.44 20.24 -2.15
C GLY A 312 -28.13 21.03 -2.28
N GLU A 313 -27.81 21.85 -1.27
CA GLU A 313 -26.58 22.64 -1.09
C GLU A 313 -25.79 22.20 0.15
N ILE A 314 -25.99 20.97 0.66
CA ILE A 314 -24.98 20.36 1.56
C ILE A 314 -23.69 20.42 0.75
N ALA A 315 -22.80 21.33 1.13
CA ALA A 315 -21.64 21.68 0.34
C ALA A 315 -20.85 20.39 0.15
N THR A 316 -20.85 19.84 -1.07
CA THR A 316 -19.78 18.94 -1.48
C THR A 316 -18.50 19.65 -1.09
N ASN A 317 -17.66 19.06 -0.23
CA ASN A 317 -16.43 19.72 0.18
C ASN A 317 -15.63 19.98 -1.07
N LEU A 318 -15.60 21.24 -1.47
CA LEU A 318 -15.07 21.62 -2.77
C LEU A 318 -13.65 22.07 -2.56
N LEU A 319 -12.72 21.27 -3.05
CA LEU A 319 -11.35 21.69 -3.20
C LEU A 319 -11.21 22.34 -4.58
N ASN A 320 -10.83 23.61 -4.60
CA ASN A 320 -10.59 24.28 -5.87
C ASN A 320 -9.38 23.64 -6.57
N ALA A 321 -9.53 23.23 -7.82
CA ALA A 321 -8.46 22.56 -8.56
C ALA A 321 -7.21 23.46 -8.71
N SER A 322 -7.40 24.78 -8.89
CA SER A 322 -6.27 25.72 -9.03
C SER A 322 -5.50 25.94 -7.72
N ASP A 323 -6.17 25.88 -6.57
CA ASP A 323 -5.53 25.96 -5.25
C ASP A 323 -4.72 24.69 -4.95
N LEU A 324 -5.27 23.52 -5.31
CA LEU A 324 -4.55 22.25 -5.24
C LEU A 324 -3.31 22.25 -6.15
N VAL A 325 -3.45 22.67 -7.41
CA VAL A 325 -2.33 22.77 -8.36
C VAL A 325 -1.26 23.75 -7.87
N THR A 326 -1.68 24.91 -7.31
CA THR A 326 -0.74 25.88 -6.70
C THR A 326 0.06 25.24 -5.58
N SER A 327 -0.58 24.43 -4.74
CA SER A 327 0.07 23.70 -3.66
C SER A 327 0.98 22.57 -4.15
N LEU A 328 0.59 21.82 -5.18
CA LEU A 328 1.45 20.81 -5.81
C LEU A 328 2.72 21.45 -6.37
N ASN A 329 2.61 22.65 -6.97
CA ASN A 329 3.75 23.40 -7.49
C ASN A 329 4.71 23.95 -6.40
N GLN A 330 4.40 23.80 -5.09
CA GLN A 330 5.33 24.06 -3.98
C GLN A 330 6.23 22.86 -3.61
N PRO A 331 6.61 22.06 -4.62
CA PRO A 331 6.84 20.60 -4.55
C PRO A 331 6.45 19.97 -3.21
N ASN A 332 5.15 19.88 -2.93
CA ASN A 332 4.63 19.17 -1.77
C ASN A 332 4.19 17.75 -2.16
N ASN A 333 4.29 16.79 -1.24
CA ASN A 333 3.57 15.53 -1.36
C ASN A 333 2.18 15.73 -0.75
N ILE A 334 1.14 15.71 -1.58
CA ILE A 334 -0.24 15.98 -1.13
C ILE A 334 -1.02 14.69 -1.10
N THR A 335 -1.61 14.41 0.07
CA THR A 335 -2.57 13.34 0.25
C THR A 335 -3.95 13.95 0.48
N VAL A 336 -4.86 13.71 -0.45
CA VAL A 336 -6.29 13.95 -0.28
C VAL A 336 -6.89 12.60 0.08
N THR A 337 -7.34 12.46 1.33
CA THR A 337 -7.99 11.25 1.82
C THR A 337 -9.40 11.56 2.25
N THR A 338 -10.27 10.57 2.23
CA THR A 338 -11.62 10.71 2.78
C THR A 338 -11.88 9.66 3.84
N THR A 339 -12.88 9.91 4.68
CA THR A 339 -13.35 8.95 5.70
C THR A 339 -14.87 8.74 5.53
N SER A 340 -15.33 7.50 5.31
CA SER A 340 -16.77 7.20 5.29
C SER A 340 -17.35 7.19 6.71
N GLY A 341 -18.66 7.41 6.81
CA GLY A 341 -19.39 7.35 8.08
C GLY A 341 -20.45 8.44 8.18
N VAL A 342 -20.46 9.16 9.31
CA VAL A 342 -21.60 10.00 9.74
C VAL A 342 -21.96 11.12 8.76
N LEU A 343 -20.98 11.69 8.04
CA LEU A 343 -21.17 12.89 7.20
C LEU A 343 -20.84 12.65 5.71
N GLY A 344 -20.64 11.39 5.28
CA GLY A 344 -20.27 11.11 3.90
C GLY A 344 -20.01 9.64 3.60
N SER A 345 -20.07 9.30 2.31
CA SER A 345 -19.78 7.95 1.83
C SER A 345 -18.28 7.69 1.67
N GLY A 346 -17.41 8.69 1.81
CA GLY A 346 -15.97 8.52 1.59
C GLY A 346 -15.55 8.69 0.13
N ASN A 347 -16.26 9.50 -0.65
CA ASN A 347 -16.02 9.64 -2.10
C ASN A 347 -15.04 10.78 -2.43
N ILE A 348 -14.20 10.56 -3.43
CA ILE A 348 -13.41 11.59 -4.12
C ILE A 348 -13.93 11.72 -5.56
N ALA A 349 -14.31 12.92 -5.97
CA ALA A 349 -14.66 13.25 -7.36
C ALA A 349 -13.71 14.30 -7.92
N VAL A 350 -13.18 14.10 -9.12
CA VAL A 350 -12.31 15.05 -9.84
C VAL A 350 -13.06 15.52 -11.08
N ASN A 351 -13.53 16.78 -11.05
CA ASN A 351 -14.36 17.37 -12.10
C ASN A 351 -13.59 18.32 -13.02
N ASN A 352 -12.34 18.66 -12.67
CA ASN A 352 -11.48 19.54 -13.44
C ASN A 352 -10.03 19.09 -13.36
N ASP A 353 -9.25 19.53 -14.34
CA ASP A 353 -7.84 19.19 -14.47
C ASP A 353 -7.03 19.51 -13.21
N VAL A 354 -6.19 18.54 -12.82
CA VAL A 354 -5.19 18.68 -11.78
C VAL A 354 -3.84 18.40 -12.43
N VAL A 355 -3.28 19.42 -13.08
CA VAL A 355 -2.02 19.34 -13.83
C VAL A 355 -1.01 20.28 -13.19
N TRP A 356 0.12 19.76 -12.72
CA TRP A 356 1.20 20.53 -12.10
C TRP A 356 2.52 20.30 -12.85
N THR A 357 3.61 20.96 -12.45
CA THR A 357 4.92 20.86 -13.13
C THR A 357 6.08 20.56 -12.17
N SER A 358 5.84 20.57 -10.87
CA SER A 358 6.82 20.19 -9.87
C SER A 358 6.98 18.66 -9.76
N SER A 359 7.92 18.21 -8.93
CA SER A 359 8.08 16.79 -8.53
C SER A 359 7.22 16.40 -7.32
N GLY A 360 6.15 17.15 -7.02
CA GLY A 360 5.26 16.83 -5.91
C GLY A 360 4.38 15.61 -6.22
N ASN A 361 4.18 14.73 -5.24
CA ASN A 361 3.32 13.56 -5.39
C ASN A 361 1.85 13.93 -5.11
N LEU A 362 0.92 13.27 -5.79
CA LEU A 362 -0.52 13.35 -5.51
C LEU A 362 -1.06 11.97 -5.12
N SER A 363 -1.66 11.88 -3.94
CA SER A 363 -2.37 10.67 -3.50
C SER A 363 -3.85 11.00 -3.29
N LEU A 364 -4.74 10.34 -4.04
CA LEU A 364 -6.18 10.38 -3.86
C LEU A 364 -6.61 9.07 -3.20
N LEU A 365 -6.88 9.12 -1.90
CA LEU A 365 -7.17 7.96 -1.06
C LEU A 365 -8.64 8.01 -0.63
N ALA A 366 -9.52 7.54 -1.51
CA ALA A 366 -10.96 7.49 -1.26
C ALA A 366 -11.31 6.27 -0.41
N ASP A 367 -12.01 6.48 0.70
CA ASP A 367 -12.49 5.36 1.53
C ASP A 367 -13.50 4.47 0.79
N ASN A 368 -14.25 5.05 -0.15
CA ASN A 368 -15.22 4.33 -0.98
C ASN A 368 -14.89 4.41 -2.48
N SER A 369 -15.13 5.54 -3.15
CA SER A 369 -15.00 5.63 -4.61
C SER A 369 -14.19 6.82 -5.10
N LEU A 370 -13.43 6.62 -6.18
CA LEU A 370 -12.78 7.68 -6.95
C LEU A 370 -13.43 7.83 -8.34
N THR A 371 -13.88 9.03 -8.67
CA THR A 371 -14.47 9.35 -9.98
C THR A 371 -13.70 10.45 -10.69
N LEU A 372 -13.36 10.26 -11.96
CA LEU A 372 -12.85 11.31 -12.85
C LEU A 372 -13.94 11.66 -13.88
N ALA A 373 -14.32 12.94 -13.92
CA ALA A 373 -15.29 13.45 -14.89
C ALA A 373 -14.71 13.46 -16.31
N SER A 374 -15.57 13.49 -17.32
CA SER A 374 -15.15 13.50 -18.73
C SER A 374 -14.26 14.68 -19.07
N GLY A 375 -13.16 14.40 -19.76
CA GLY A 375 -12.17 15.38 -20.19
C GLY A 375 -11.11 15.72 -19.14
N VAL A 376 -11.20 15.17 -17.92
CA VAL A 376 -10.26 15.51 -16.85
C VAL A 376 -8.88 14.90 -17.09
N SER A 377 -7.86 15.73 -16.91
CA SER A 377 -6.44 15.38 -16.86
C SER A 377 -5.89 15.41 -15.44
N VAL A 378 -5.16 14.37 -15.03
CA VAL A 378 -4.44 14.29 -13.74
C VAL A 378 -2.95 14.05 -14.01
N GLY A 379 -2.11 14.98 -13.56
CA GLY A 379 -0.67 14.98 -13.83
C GLY A 379 -0.32 15.49 -15.24
N GLY A 380 0.97 15.49 -15.62
CA GLY A 380 1.41 16.02 -16.90
C GLY A 380 2.71 15.42 -17.45
N ALA A 381 2.97 15.59 -18.75
CA ALA A 381 4.06 14.93 -19.49
C ALA A 381 5.48 15.17 -18.96
N SER A 382 5.70 16.23 -18.17
CA SER A 382 7.02 16.57 -17.61
C SER A 382 7.06 16.50 -16.09
N THR A 383 6.03 15.93 -15.44
CA THR A 383 5.98 15.84 -13.97
C THR A 383 6.72 14.62 -13.47
N SER A 384 7.52 14.77 -12.42
CA SER A 384 8.31 13.68 -11.84
C SER A 384 7.81 13.23 -10.46
N GLY A 385 6.51 13.37 -10.22
CA GLY A 385 5.86 12.99 -8.96
C GLY A 385 5.00 11.74 -9.11
N ASP A 386 4.91 10.94 -8.05
CA ASP A 386 4.07 9.75 -8.05
C ASP A 386 2.58 10.11 -7.98
N ILE A 387 1.75 9.28 -8.60
CA ILE A 387 0.30 9.36 -8.50
C ILE A 387 -0.20 8.08 -7.83
N ILE A 388 -0.93 8.23 -6.72
CA ILE A 388 -1.49 7.09 -6.00
C ILE A 388 -3.00 7.24 -5.98
N PHE A 389 -3.70 6.22 -6.44
CA PHE A 389 -5.13 6.08 -6.29
C PHE A 389 -5.44 4.88 -5.38
N GLU A 390 -6.10 5.15 -4.25
CA GLU A 390 -6.62 4.13 -3.34
C GLU A 390 -8.14 4.28 -3.24
N MET A 391 -8.88 3.22 -3.56
CA MET A 391 -10.35 3.23 -3.60
C MET A 391 -10.93 1.81 -3.63
N ASN A 392 -12.20 1.64 -3.30
CA ASN A 392 -12.91 0.36 -3.50
C ASN A 392 -13.69 0.32 -4.83
N SER A 393 -13.99 1.48 -5.42
CA SER A 393 -14.61 1.61 -6.73
C SER A 393 -13.99 2.75 -7.54
N LEU A 394 -13.69 2.51 -8.81
CA LEU A 394 -13.09 3.48 -9.73
C LEU A 394 -14.01 3.75 -10.91
N THR A 395 -14.18 5.01 -11.29
CA THR A 395 -14.97 5.39 -12.46
C THR A 395 -14.32 6.54 -13.23
N PHE A 396 -13.86 6.27 -14.45
CA PHE A 396 -13.47 7.30 -15.41
C PHE A 396 -14.62 7.46 -16.40
N THR A 397 -15.20 8.66 -16.47
CA THR A 397 -16.32 8.94 -17.39
C THR A 397 -15.78 9.55 -18.67
N GLY A 398 -16.18 9.06 -19.85
CA GLY A 398 -15.70 9.64 -21.11
C GLY A 398 -14.20 9.49 -21.33
N THR A 399 -13.57 10.46 -21.99
CA THR A 399 -12.12 10.46 -22.28
C THR A 399 -11.35 11.18 -21.18
N ASN A 400 -10.41 10.51 -20.53
CA ASN A 400 -9.55 11.07 -19.48
C ASN A 400 -8.06 10.96 -19.85
N SER A 401 -7.20 11.67 -19.12
CA SER A 401 -5.75 11.52 -19.20
C SER A 401 -5.14 11.46 -17.81
N VAL A 402 -4.34 10.45 -17.52
CA VAL A 402 -3.51 10.36 -16.32
C VAL A 402 -2.07 10.22 -16.78
N GLN A 403 -1.21 11.14 -16.38
CA GLN A 403 0.16 11.20 -16.89
C GLN A 403 1.16 11.63 -15.82
N SER A 404 2.30 10.95 -15.73
CA SER A 404 3.47 11.39 -14.98
C SER A 404 4.70 10.62 -15.45
N THR A 405 5.89 11.08 -15.08
CA THR A 405 7.14 10.31 -15.17
C THR A 405 7.48 9.58 -13.88
N GLY A 406 6.68 9.75 -12.82
CA GLY A 406 6.77 9.00 -11.55
C GLY A 406 6.15 7.61 -11.65
N GLU A 407 5.85 7.00 -10.49
CA GLU A 407 5.06 5.76 -10.43
C GLU A 407 3.56 6.08 -10.39
N LEU A 408 2.74 5.26 -11.05
CA LEU A 408 1.29 5.23 -10.87
C LEU A 408 0.88 4.00 -10.07
N THR A 409 0.20 4.17 -8.95
CA THR A 409 -0.28 3.05 -8.12
C THR A 409 -1.80 3.03 -8.03
N PHE A 410 -2.40 1.87 -8.33
CA PHE A 410 -3.78 1.54 -8.00
C PHE A 410 -3.80 0.52 -6.85
N ARG A 411 -4.54 0.81 -5.77
CA ARG A 411 -4.76 -0.17 -4.69
C ARG A 411 -6.15 -0.02 -4.09
N THR A 412 -6.60 -1.06 -3.41
CA THR A 412 -7.89 -1.05 -2.72
C THR A 412 -7.76 -0.44 -1.33
N ASN A 413 -8.81 0.21 -0.83
CA ASN A 413 -8.84 0.65 0.56
C ASN A 413 -9.17 -0.55 1.48
N ASP A 414 -10.25 -1.27 1.16
CA ASP A 414 -10.53 -2.59 1.70
C ASP A 414 -9.73 -3.64 0.92
N LYS A 415 -8.68 -4.16 1.56
CA LYS A 415 -7.74 -5.12 0.99
C LYS A 415 -8.37 -6.46 0.60
N THR A 416 -9.63 -6.73 0.95
CA THR A 416 -10.37 -7.93 0.50
C THR A 416 -11.10 -7.70 -0.83
N THR A 417 -11.21 -6.46 -1.28
CA THR A 417 -11.83 -6.09 -2.57
C THR A 417 -11.04 -6.72 -3.71
N THR A 418 -11.74 -7.42 -4.62
CA THR A 418 -11.12 -8.00 -5.82
C THR A 418 -10.82 -6.93 -6.85
N ILE A 419 -9.72 -7.10 -7.58
CA ILE A 419 -9.30 -6.19 -8.65
C ILE A 419 -9.47 -6.88 -10.01
N GLY A 420 -10.19 -6.23 -10.92
CA GLY A 420 -10.33 -6.65 -12.31
C GLY A 420 -9.51 -5.74 -13.23
N VAL A 421 -8.60 -6.30 -14.02
CA VAL A 421 -7.74 -5.55 -14.96
C VAL A 421 -8.15 -5.85 -16.40
N GLY A 422 -8.29 -4.81 -17.23
CA GLY A 422 -8.71 -4.97 -18.64
C GLY A 422 -10.15 -5.49 -18.73
N THR A 423 -10.31 -6.69 -19.29
CA THR A 423 -11.61 -7.40 -19.31
C THR A 423 -11.82 -8.32 -18.10
N GLY A 424 -10.88 -8.38 -17.17
CA GLY A 424 -10.96 -9.21 -15.97
C GLY A 424 -12.02 -8.70 -15.00
N ALA A 425 -12.71 -9.62 -14.31
CA ALA A 425 -13.75 -9.28 -13.36
C ALA A 425 -13.16 -8.86 -12.00
N GLY A 426 -13.74 -7.83 -11.38
CA GLY A 426 -13.42 -7.41 -10.02
C GLY A 426 -14.31 -6.27 -9.58
N ALA A 427 -14.43 -6.08 -8.26
CA ALA A 427 -15.20 -4.98 -7.69
C ALA A 427 -14.50 -3.63 -7.98
N LEU A 428 -13.17 -3.58 -7.82
CA LEU A 428 -12.36 -2.50 -8.37
C LEU A 428 -11.99 -2.82 -9.82
N ALA A 429 -12.59 -2.12 -10.78
CA ALA A 429 -12.35 -2.34 -12.20
C ALA A 429 -11.35 -1.33 -12.78
N ILE A 430 -10.11 -1.77 -13.03
CA ILE A 430 -9.11 -1.09 -13.87
C ILE A 430 -9.34 -1.54 -15.31
N ASN A 431 -10.51 -1.16 -15.84
CA ASN A 431 -11.00 -1.63 -17.12
C ASN A 431 -10.26 -1.00 -18.32
N ALA A 432 -10.55 -1.48 -19.53
CA ALA A 432 -9.93 -0.97 -20.76
C ALA A 432 -10.05 0.56 -20.96
N GLY A 433 -11.15 1.18 -20.50
CA GLY A 433 -11.33 2.64 -20.54
C GLY A 433 -10.35 3.37 -19.61
N VAL A 434 -10.18 2.86 -18.39
CA VAL A 434 -9.17 3.36 -17.43
C VAL A 434 -7.77 3.22 -18.02
N ILE A 435 -7.42 2.03 -18.52
CA ILE A 435 -6.09 1.76 -19.10
C ILE A 435 -5.81 2.69 -20.29
N SER A 436 -6.80 2.89 -21.17
CA SER A 436 -6.65 3.79 -22.33
C SER A 436 -6.49 5.27 -21.96
N SER A 437 -6.81 5.64 -20.72
CA SER A 437 -6.62 6.99 -20.19
C SER A 437 -5.22 7.18 -19.57
N LEU A 438 -4.43 6.12 -19.45
CA LEU A 438 -3.05 6.20 -18.93
C LEU A 438 -2.13 6.59 -20.09
N ALA A 439 -1.48 7.74 -19.97
CA ALA A 439 -0.51 8.18 -20.96
C ALA A 439 0.84 7.50 -20.72
N ASP A 440 1.52 7.14 -21.81
CA ASP A 440 2.89 6.66 -21.79
C ASP A 440 3.83 7.67 -21.10
N GLY A 441 4.81 7.14 -20.37
CA GLY A 441 5.86 7.90 -19.69
C GLY A 441 6.01 7.56 -18.21
N PHE A 442 5.15 6.74 -17.62
CA PHE A 442 5.30 6.31 -16.23
C PHE A 442 6.57 5.48 -16.06
N SER A 443 7.30 5.72 -14.98
CA SER A 443 8.44 4.86 -14.63
C SER A 443 8.00 3.42 -14.37
N LYS A 444 6.77 3.26 -13.86
CA LYS A 444 6.08 2.00 -13.60
C LYS A 444 4.62 2.25 -13.25
N ILE A 445 3.77 1.28 -13.55
CA ILE A 445 2.40 1.17 -13.06
C ILE A 445 2.35 0.00 -12.07
N THR A 446 1.79 0.22 -10.89
CA THR A 446 1.62 -0.80 -9.84
C THR A 446 0.13 -1.02 -9.57
N ILE A 447 -0.31 -2.28 -9.57
CA ILE A 447 -1.67 -2.68 -9.20
C ILE A 447 -1.61 -3.58 -7.95
N GLY A 448 -2.35 -3.20 -6.93
CA GLY A 448 -2.33 -3.85 -5.62
C GLY A 448 -1.16 -3.40 -4.74
N ASP A 449 -0.97 -4.10 -3.63
CA ASP A 449 0.14 -3.91 -2.70
C ASP A 449 0.40 -5.20 -1.90
N SER A 450 1.40 -5.19 -1.03
CA SER A 450 1.77 -6.38 -0.23
C SER A 450 0.72 -6.85 0.78
N THR A 451 -0.36 -6.09 0.94
CA THR A 451 -1.49 -6.40 1.82
C THR A 451 -2.77 -6.72 1.07
N GLN A 452 -2.78 -6.61 -0.27
CA GLN A 452 -3.93 -6.90 -1.13
C GLN A 452 -4.29 -8.40 -1.09
N SER A 453 -5.31 -8.73 -0.29
CA SER A 453 -5.77 -10.11 -0.04
C SER A 453 -6.91 -10.56 -0.96
N GLY A 454 -7.66 -9.62 -1.54
CA GLY A 454 -8.65 -9.91 -2.57
C GLY A 454 -7.96 -10.31 -3.87
N ASP A 455 -8.52 -11.31 -4.55
CA ASP A 455 -7.95 -11.85 -5.78
C ASP A 455 -7.85 -10.79 -6.89
N ILE A 456 -6.85 -10.97 -7.76
CA ILE A 456 -6.65 -10.11 -8.94
C ILE A 456 -6.94 -10.94 -10.19
N THR A 457 -7.92 -10.51 -10.99
CA THR A 457 -8.25 -11.14 -12.28
C THR A 457 -7.80 -10.25 -13.42
N ILE A 458 -6.96 -10.79 -14.31
CA ILE A 458 -6.36 -10.07 -15.43
C ILE A 458 -7.00 -10.57 -16.71
N GLY A 459 -7.83 -9.75 -17.35
CA GLY A 459 -8.35 -10.04 -18.69
C GLY A 459 -7.42 -9.56 -19.79
N THR A 460 -7.97 -9.39 -20.99
CA THR A 460 -7.23 -8.76 -22.09
C THR A 460 -6.94 -7.30 -21.74
N ALA A 461 -5.65 -6.95 -21.70
CA ALA A 461 -5.17 -5.63 -21.31
C ALA A 461 -3.88 -5.27 -22.06
N THR A 462 -3.70 -3.97 -22.34
CA THR A 462 -2.50 -3.44 -22.97
C THR A 462 -2.01 -2.22 -22.20
N PHE A 463 -0.84 -2.31 -21.57
CA PHE A 463 -0.17 -1.21 -20.90
C PHE A 463 1.02 -0.72 -21.73
N THR A 464 1.21 0.60 -21.77
CA THR A 464 2.32 1.26 -22.50
C THR A 464 3.59 1.45 -21.66
N ASP A 465 3.52 1.11 -20.37
CA ASP A 465 4.58 1.32 -19.39
C ASP A 465 4.82 0.02 -18.60
N PRO A 466 5.98 -0.13 -17.93
CA PRO A 466 6.24 -1.29 -17.07
C PRO A 466 5.14 -1.50 -16.02
N LEU A 467 4.82 -2.75 -15.73
CA LEU A 467 3.70 -3.13 -14.87
C LEU A 467 4.16 -4.06 -13.73
N ASP A 468 3.84 -3.69 -12.49
CA ASP A 468 3.90 -4.58 -11.33
C ASP A 468 2.48 -4.89 -10.84
N ILE A 469 2.19 -6.16 -10.57
CA ILE A 469 1.00 -6.61 -9.88
C ILE A 469 1.43 -7.26 -8.58
N ILE A 470 1.00 -6.70 -7.45
CA ILE A 470 1.45 -7.10 -6.11
C ILE A 470 0.24 -7.48 -5.26
N PHE A 471 0.30 -8.65 -4.62
CA PHE A 471 -0.80 -9.15 -3.80
C PHE A 471 -0.33 -10.16 -2.75
N SER A 472 -1.14 -10.33 -1.69
CA SER A 472 -1.04 -11.40 -0.70
C SER A 472 -2.23 -12.37 -0.76
N GLY A 473 -3.18 -12.12 -1.68
CA GLY A 473 -4.31 -12.97 -1.97
C GLY A 473 -3.92 -14.35 -2.49
N PHE A 474 -4.89 -15.25 -2.50
CA PHE A 474 -4.64 -16.66 -2.78
C PHE A 474 -4.57 -16.95 -4.29
N PHE A 475 -5.36 -16.25 -5.11
CA PHE A 475 -5.39 -16.44 -6.55
C PHE A 475 -5.12 -15.15 -7.34
N SER A 476 -4.29 -15.29 -8.37
CA SER A 476 -4.29 -14.38 -9.53
C SER A 476 -4.61 -15.19 -10.77
N THR A 477 -5.60 -14.74 -11.54
CA THR A 477 -6.12 -15.49 -12.70
C THR A 477 -6.07 -14.64 -13.95
N PHE A 478 -5.40 -15.13 -14.98
CA PHE A 478 -5.54 -14.59 -16.31
C PHE A 478 -6.79 -15.17 -16.98
N THR A 479 -7.61 -14.28 -17.56
CA THR A 479 -8.80 -14.61 -18.37
C THR A 479 -8.65 -14.09 -19.80
N GLY A 480 -7.54 -13.40 -20.09
CA GLY A 480 -7.19 -12.90 -21.41
C GLY A 480 -5.71 -12.51 -21.47
N VAL A 481 -5.29 -12.05 -22.64
CA VAL A 481 -3.88 -11.81 -22.96
C VAL A 481 -3.42 -10.44 -22.45
N LEU A 482 -2.31 -10.43 -21.70
CA LEU A 482 -1.67 -9.22 -21.21
C LEU A 482 -0.53 -8.78 -22.12
N ASN A 483 -0.60 -7.53 -22.61
CA ASN A 483 0.45 -6.86 -23.36
C ASN A 483 0.99 -5.70 -22.53
N VAL A 484 2.32 -5.61 -22.43
CA VAL A 484 3.03 -4.57 -21.67
C VAL A 484 4.24 -4.14 -22.48
N THR A 485 4.39 -2.84 -22.69
CA THR A 485 5.65 -2.24 -23.15
C THR A 485 6.58 -2.08 -21.94
N GLY A 486 7.71 -2.77 -21.97
CA GLY A 486 8.64 -2.83 -20.83
C GLY A 486 8.50 -4.14 -20.05
N THR A 487 8.78 -4.09 -18.75
CA THR A 487 8.75 -5.30 -17.89
C THR A 487 7.38 -5.48 -17.26
N ALA A 488 6.87 -6.71 -17.24
CA ALA A 488 5.67 -7.09 -16.49
C ALA A 488 6.03 -8.06 -15.36
N ASN A 489 5.62 -7.76 -14.13
CA ASN A 489 5.89 -8.59 -12.95
C ASN A 489 4.60 -8.90 -12.18
N ILE A 490 4.51 -10.13 -11.70
CA ILE A 490 3.50 -10.62 -10.75
C ILE A 490 4.24 -11.06 -9.49
N ILE A 491 3.92 -10.42 -8.36
CA ILE A 491 4.64 -10.61 -7.10
C ILE A 491 3.63 -10.96 -6.01
N ALA A 492 3.64 -12.23 -5.60
CA ALA A 492 2.86 -12.68 -4.47
C ALA A 492 3.62 -12.50 -3.15
N ILE A 493 2.89 -12.27 -2.07
CA ILE A 493 3.40 -12.17 -0.71
C ILE A 493 2.78 -13.29 0.12
N GLY A 494 3.60 -14.24 0.58
CA GLY A 494 3.14 -15.40 1.34
C GLY A 494 2.78 -16.63 0.50
N GLY A 495 2.96 -16.56 -0.82
CA GLY A 495 2.70 -17.66 -1.74
C GLY A 495 1.30 -17.64 -2.34
N ALA A 496 1.20 -17.73 -3.66
CA ALA A 496 -0.09 -17.72 -4.35
C ALA A 496 -0.17 -18.74 -5.49
N PHE A 497 -1.40 -18.94 -5.98
CA PHE A 497 -1.70 -19.68 -7.19
C PHE A 497 -1.80 -18.70 -8.36
N LEU A 498 -1.13 -19.02 -9.47
CA LEU A 498 -1.18 -18.24 -10.70
C LEU A 498 -1.76 -19.10 -11.81
N ALA A 499 -2.93 -18.72 -12.31
CA ALA A 499 -3.59 -19.38 -13.44
C ALA A 499 -3.40 -18.56 -14.73
N GLY A 500 -2.99 -19.21 -15.80
CA GLY A 500 -2.88 -18.66 -17.15
C GLY A 500 -4.24 -18.52 -17.83
N ALA A 501 -4.28 -17.76 -18.92
CA ALA A 501 -5.48 -17.61 -19.73
C ALA A 501 -5.74 -18.85 -20.59
N ASP A 502 -6.92 -18.90 -21.22
CA ASP A 502 -7.33 -19.91 -22.19
C ASP A 502 -6.65 -19.72 -23.57
N VAL A 503 -5.32 -19.60 -23.57
CA VAL A 503 -4.46 -19.51 -24.75
C VAL A 503 -3.17 -20.29 -24.48
N ASN A 504 -2.49 -20.74 -25.53
CA ASN A 504 -1.24 -21.47 -25.35
C ASN A 504 -0.24 -20.62 -24.56
N THR A 505 0.23 -21.14 -23.43
CA THR A 505 1.12 -20.41 -22.53
C THR A 505 2.41 -21.20 -22.30
N ASN A 506 3.54 -20.53 -22.45
CA ASN A 506 4.84 -21.07 -22.09
C ASN A 506 5.26 -20.56 -20.72
N TRP A 507 5.39 -21.48 -19.78
CA TRP A 507 5.85 -21.25 -18.42
C TRP A 507 7.30 -21.72 -18.28
N VAL A 508 8.16 -20.91 -17.69
CA VAL A 508 9.57 -21.24 -17.45
C VAL A 508 9.90 -21.02 -15.99
N ILE A 509 10.21 -22.09 -15.26
CA ILE A 509 10.59 -22.03 -13.85
C ILE A 509 12.10 -21.83 -13.76
N THR A 510 12.52 -20.68 -13.24
CA THR A 510 13.93 -20.26 -13.21
C THR A 510 14.53 -20.26 -11.81
N ALA A 511 13.69 -20.32 -10.78
CA ALA A 511 14.07 -20.56 -9.39
C ALA A 511 12.88 -21.08 -8.59
N ASN A 512 13.07 -21.40 -7.30
CA ASN A 512 11.96 -21.79 -6.43
C ASN A 512 10.88 -20.70 -6.40
N ALA A 513 9.63 -21.09 -6.64
CA ALA A 513 8.47 -20.21 -6.69
C ALA A 513 8.61 -19.01 -7.65
N THR A 514 9.50 -19.06 -8.65
CA THR A 514 9.86 -17.92 -9.50
C THR A 514 10.08 -18.37 -10.94
N GLY A 515 9.67 -17.54 -11.89
CA GLY A 515 9.77 -17.87 -13.31
C GLY A 515 9.17 -16.83 -14.23
N THR A 516 8.91 -17.23 -15.46
CA THR A 516 8.23 -16.41 -16.47
C THR A 516 7.05 -17.15 -17.08
N MET A 517 6.07 -16.39 -17.55
CA MET A 517 4.92 -16.87 -18.30
C MET A 517 4.80 -16.04 -19.57
N THR A 518 4.71 -16.70 -20.73
CA THR A 518 4.50 -16.02 -22.01
C THR A 518 3.27 -16.62 -22.68
N GLN A 519 2.19 -15.84 -22.71
CA GLN A 519 0.97 -16.19 -23.41
C GLN A 519 1.12 -15.93 -24.90
N THR A 520 0.52 -16.78 -25.75
CA THR A 520 0.52 -16.56 -27.20
C THR A 520 -0.14 -15.22 -27.53
N GLY A 521 0.60 -14.35 -28.22
CA GLY A 521 0.15 -12.99 -28.56
C GLY A 521 0.23 -11.98 -27.41
N GLY A 522 0.86 -12.34 -26.28
CA GLY A 522 1.08 -11.48 -25.12
C GLY A 522 2.55 -11.22 -24.81
N SER A 523 2.79 -10.38 -23.81
CA SER A 523 4.14 -10.14 -23.26
C SER A 523 4.58 -11.28 -22.35
N THR A 524 5.90 -11.43 -22.18
CA THR A 524 6.46 -12.25 -21.10
C THR A 524 6.25 -11.55 -19.76
N VAL A 525 5.66 -12.28 -18.82
CA VAL A 525 5.37 -11.84 -17.45
C VAL A 525 6.28 -12.60 -16.49
N ASN A 526 7.07 -11.90 -15.70
CA ASN A 526 7.83 -12.51 -14.61
C ASN A 526 6.89 -12.78 -13.44
N PHE A 527 7.05 -13.90 -12.74
CA PHE A 527 6.33 -14.18 -11.51
C PHE A 527 7.28 -14.53 -10.36
N GLN A 528 6.93 -14.12 -9.15
CA GLN A 528 7.69 -14.35 -7.93
C GLN A 528 6.77 -14.80 -6.79
N ASN A 529 7.27 -15.71 -5.95
CA ASN A 529 6.57 -16.35 -4.84
C ASN A 529 5.26 -17.04 -5.26
N ILE A 530 5.23 -17.68 -6.42
CA ILE A 530 4.09 -18.47 -6.89
C ILE A 530 4.28 -19.93 -6.49
N PHE A 531 3.32 -20.48 -5.74
CA PHE A 531 3.36 -21.86 -5.26
C PHE A 531 2.72 -22.84 -6.23
N GLN A 532 1.88 -22.39 -7.15
CA GLN A 532 1.39 -23.21 -8.27
C GLN A 532 1.27 -22.36 -9.54
N ALA A 533 1.76 -22.89 -10.64
CA ALA A 533 1.47 -22.40 -11.98
C ALA A 533 0.43 -23.33 -12.61
N SER A 534 -0.71 -22.78 -13.03
CA SER A 534 -1.75 -23.52 -13.73
C SER A 534 -1.94 -22.96 -15.13
N GLY A 535 -1.90 -23.84 -16.13
CA GLY A 535 -2.32 -23.54 -17.49
C GLY A 535 -3.83 -23.30 -17.58
N GLY A 536 -4.26 -22.76 -18.72
CA GLY A 536 -5.67 -22.60 -19.07
C GLY A 536 -6.24 -23.86 -19.72
N THR A 537 -7.23 -23.68 -20.59
CA THR A 537 -7.85 -24.77 -21.37
C THR A 537 -7.18 -25.05 -22.72
N ALA A 538 -6.20 -24.24 -23.11
CA ALA A 538 -5.41 -24.41 -24.32
C ALA A 538 -4.15 -25.27 -24.07
N ASP A 539 -3.29 -25.45 -25.07
CA ASP A 539 -2.08 -26.24 -24.91
C ASP A 539 -1.00 -25.44 -24.17
N ASP A 540 -0.63 -25.87 -22.97
CA ASP A 540 0.38 -25.20 -22.16
C ASP A 540 1.69 -25.98 -22.07
N THR A 541 2.81 -25.27 -22.03
CA THR A 541 4.14 -25.85 -21.83
C THR A 541 4.75 -25.33 -20.55
N PHE A 542 5.25 -26.22 -19.69
CA PHE A 542 5.97 -25.89 -18.47
C PHE A 542 7.39 -26.40 -18.58
N THR A 543 8.37 -25.50 -18.58
CA THR A 543 9.79 -25.83 -18.64
C THR A 543 10.44 -25.54 -17.29
N ILE A 544 11.15 -26.51 -16.72
CA ILE A 544 11.87 -26.34 -15.45
C ILE A 544 13.37 -26.25 -15.77
N ASN A 545 14.03 -25.13 -15.46
CA ASN A 545 15.44 -24.87 -15.84
C ASN A 545 16.47 -25.22 -14.76
N GLY A 546 16.13 -26.12 -13.83
CA GLY A 546 17.04 -26.60 -12.79
C GLY A 546 16.30 -27.40 -11.73
N ALA A 547 16.98 -27.74 -10.63
CA ALA A 547 16.35 -28.41 -9.49
C ALA A 547 15.51 -27.41 -8.66
N PHE A 548 14.41 -26.93 -9.25
CA PHE A 548 13.50 -25.94 -8.68
C PHE A 548 12.11 -26.51 -8.47
N SER A 549 11.38 -25.95 -7.51
CA SER A 549 9.99 -26.33 -7.25
C SER A 549 9.04 -25.16 -7.14
N LEU A 550 7.80 -25.44 -7.53
CA LEU A 550 6.61 -24.77 -7.04
C LEU A 550 5.97 -25.70 -5.99
N LEU A 551 5.67 -25.18 -4.79
CA LEU A 551 5.25 -25.99 -3.64
C LEU A 551 4.04 -26.89 -3.91
N PHE A 552 3.07 -26.39 -4.69
CA PHE A 552 1.86 -27.10 -5.09
C PHE A 552 1.89 -27.54 -6.57
N GLY A 553 3.06 -27.44 -7.21
CA GLY A 553 3.35 -28.04 -8.50
C GLY A 553 2.83 -27.28 -9.72
N LEU A 554 2.59 -28.04 -10.79
CA LEU A 554 2.15 -27.59 -12.10
C LEU A 554 0.80 -28.21 -12.42
N ALA A 555 -0.11 -27.40 -12.94
CA ALA A 555 -1.47 -27.82 -13.27
C ALA A 555 -1.89 -27.26 -14.64
N ALA A 556 -3.02 -27.74 -15.16
CA ALA A 556 -3.71 -27.15 -16.31
C ALA A 556 -5.23 -27.36 -16.16
N ALA A 557 -6.03 -26.81 -17.07
CA ALA A 557 -7.50 -26.96 -17.06
C ALA A 557 -8.06 -27.65 -18.31
N GLY A 558 -7.27 -27.81 -19.37
CA GLY A 558 -7.64 -28.45 -20.64
C GLY A 558 -6.42 -28.64 -21.54
N GLY A 559 -6.61 -28.77 -22.85
CA GLY A 559 -5.52 -28.85 -23.83
C GLY A 559 -4.62 -30.09 -23.74
N THR A 560 -3.58 -30.10 -24.56
CA THR A 560 -2.48 -31.08 -24.56
C THR A 560 -1.24 -30.42 -23.97
N ASN A 561 -1.05 -30.60 -22.67
CA ASN A 561 -0.01 -29.91 -21.91
C ASN A 561 1.27 -30.72 -21.83
N THR A 562 2.38 -29.98 -21.79
CA THR A 562 3.73 -30.55 -21.80
C THR A 562 4.52 -30.04 -20.61
N VAL A 563 5.22 -30.92 -19.91
CA VAL A 563 6.25 -30.53 -18.94
C VAL A 563 7.60 -30.99 -19.47
N ASN A 564 8.51 -30.04 -19.63
CA ASN A 564 9.92 -30.27 -19.95
C ASN A 564 10.74 -30.20 -18.65
N GLY A 565 11.41 -31.29 -18.33
CA GLY A 565 12.35 -31.37 -17.23
C GLY A 565 13.70 -30.72 -17.56
N PRO A 566 14.51 -30.38 -16.54
CA PRO A 566 15.84 -29.82 -16.76
C PRO A 566 16.83 -30.87 -17.23
N ASP A 567 17.95 -30.41 -17.80
CA ASP A 567 19.18 -31.20 -18.06
C ASP A 567 19.87 -31.66 -16.76
N LEU A 568 19.17 -32.51 -16.00
CA LEU A 568 19.57 -33.14 -14.74
C LEU A 568 18.96 -34.54 -14.69
N VAL A 569 19.32 -35.34 -13.69
CA VAL A 569 18.62 -36.62 -13.47
C VAL A 569 17.20 -36.36 -13.00
N ASN A 570 16.20 -36.71 -13.82
CA ASN A 570 14.79 -36.57 -13.48
C ASN A 570 14.17 -37.94 -13.20
N ALA A 571 13.41 -38.05 -12.11
CA ALA A 571 12.58 -39.21 -11.79
C ALA A 571 11.11 -38.82 -11.87
N TRP A 572 10.45 -39.23 -12.95
CA TRP A 572 9.04 -39.01 -13.20
C TRP A 572 8.21 -40.16 -12.65
N THR A 573 7.11 -39.82 -12.00
CA THR A 573 6.11 -40.80 -11.54
C THR A 573 4.78 -40.45 -12.17
N ILE A 574 4.14 -41.42 -12.84
CA ILE A 574 2.80 -41.30 -13.42
C ILE A 574 1.85 -42.08 -12.52
N SER A 575 1.19 -41.36 -11.62
CA SER A 575 0.38 -41.95 -10.55
C SER A 575 -1.12 -41.84 -10.77
N GLY A 576 -1.55 -41.04 -11.76
CA GLY A 576 -2.96 -40.79 -12.07
C GLY A 576 -3.17 -40.48 -13.57
N SER A 577 -4.42 -40.32 -14.02
CA SER A 577 -4.71 -39.93 -15.40
C SER A 577 -4.11 -38.55 -15.68
N ASP A 578 -3.20 -38.46 -16.64
CA ASP A 578 -2.48 -37.22 -16.97
C ASP A 578 -1.95 -36.50 -15.71
N SER A 579 -1.47 -37.25 -14.72
CA SER A 579 -1.04 -36.67 -13.43
C SER A 579 0.05 -37.50 -12.79
N GLY A 580 0.85 -36.86 -11.95
CA GLY A 580 2.05 -37.48 -11.43
C GLY A 580 2.95 -36.52 -10.67
N SER A 581 4.24 -36.76 -10.75
CA SER A 581 5.26 -35.87 -10.22
C SER A 581 6.57 -35.99 -11.00
N ILE A 582 7.40 -34.96 -10.91
CA ILE A 582 8.80 -34.98 -11.31
C ILE A 582 9.66 -34.71 -10.07
N SER A 583 10.59 -35.60 -9.77
CA SER A 583 11.61 -35.42 -8.75
C SER A 583 12.97 -35.20 -9.41
N ILE A 584 13.58 -34.04 -9.17
CA ILE A 584 14.79 -33.59 -9.85
C ILE A 584 15.97 -33.68 -8.89
N THR A 585 17.05 -34.34 -9.29
CA THR A 585 18.27 -34.44 -8.49
C THR A 585 19.26 -33.33 -8.85
N PRO A 586 19.71 -32.47 -7.91
CA PRO A 586 20.67 -31.42 -8.20
C PRO A 586 22.06 -31.98 -8.61
N SER A 587 22.76 -31.29 -9.50
CA SER A 587 24.08 -31.68 -10.06
C SER A 587 25.23 -31.80 -9.05
N GLY A 588 25.02 -31.42 -7.78
CA GLY A 588 26.01 -31.51 -6.70
C GLY A 588 25.72 -32.56 -5.62
N GLY A 589 24.68 -33.39 -5.77
CA GLY A 589 24.26 -34.35 -4.75
C GLY A 589 23.58 -33.66 -3.56
N GLY A 590 22.28 -33.40 -3.70
CA GLY A 590 21.41 -32.85 -2.65
C GLY A 590 20.09 -33.60 -2.58
N ALA A 591 19.21 -33.19 -1.66
CA ALA A 591 17.85 -33.74 -1.61
C ALA A 591 17.12 -33.43 -2.93
N ALA A 592 16.46 -34.44 -3.50
CA ALA A 592 15.66 -34.26 -4.71
C ALA A 592 14.51 -33.28 -4.46
N VAL A 593 14.25 -32.44 -5.44
CA VAL A 593 13.17 -31.45 -5.41
C VAL A 593 12.00 -31.97 -6.23
N THR A 594 10.80 -32.01 -5.66
CA THR A 594 9.63 -32.63 -6.31
C THR A 594 8.58 -31.60 -6.68
N ASN A 595 8.08 -31.67 -7.91
CA ASN A 595 6.89 -30.94 -8.36
C ASN A 595 5.76 -31.94 -8.62
N SER A 596 4.58 -31.65 -8.07
CA SER A 596 3.36 -32.39 -8.43
C SER A 596 2.86 -31.93 -9.80
N LEU A 597 2.30 -32.84 -10.59
CA LEU A 597 1.79 -32.60 -11.93
C LEU A 597 0.33 -33.04 -11.99
N SER A 598 -0.53 -32.19 -12.54
CA SER A 598 -1.94 -32.50 -12.75
C SER A 598 -2.40 -32.04 -14.13
N THR A 599 -3.20 -32.86 -14.79
CA THR A 599 -3.71 -32.65 -16.16
C THR A 599 -2.62 -32.36 -17.20
N ILE A 600 -1.49 -33.07 -17.11
CA ILE A 600 -0.36 -32.99 -18.03
C ILE A 600 -0.31 -34.25 -18.89
N GLN A 601 -0.23 -34.09 -20.21
CA GLN A 601 -0.28 -35.20 -21.17
C GLN A 601 1.12 -35.63 -21.64
N ASN A 602 2.07 -34.70 -21.75
CA ASN A 602 3.41 -34.98 -22.25
C ASN A 602 4.46 -34.74 -21.17
N TYR A 603 5.29 -35.76 -20.94
CA TYR A 603 6.34 -35.76 -19.93
C TYR A 603 7.66 -35.89 -20.67
N ILE A 604 8.42 -34.80 -20.76
CA ILE A 604 9.62 -34.70 -21.59
C ILE A 604 10.84 -34.50 -20.69
N GLY A 605 11.76 -35.47 -20.71
CA GLY A 605 13.01 -35.43 -19.97
C GLY A 605 14.06 -34.45 -20.54
N GLY A 606 15.13 -34.22 -19.78
CA GLY A 606 16.27 -33.38 -20.16
C GLY A 606 17.50 -34.23 -20.52
N SER A 607 18.64 -33.61 -20.84
CA SER A 607 19.76 -34.30 -21.51
C SER A 607 20.47 -35.38 -20.67
N ASP A 608 20.23 -35.44 -19.36
CA ASP A 608 20.78 -36.42 -18.43
C ASP A 608 19.90 -37.68 -18.39
N ASN A 609 20.19 -38.64 -17.49
CA ASN A 609 19.36 -39.85 -17.39
C ASN A 609 18.00 -39.54 -16.78
N ASP A 610 16.92 -39.86 -17.50
CA ASP A 610 15.56 -39.74 -17.00
C ASP A 610 14.89 -41.09 -16.79
N THR A 611 14.20 -41.24 -15.67
CA THR A 611 13.40 -42.44 -15.35
C THR A 611 11.93 -42.08 -15.28
N PHE A 612 11.08 -42.81 -16.00
CA PHE A 612 9.63 -42.64 -16.01
C PHE A 612 8.95 -43.88 -15.44
N THR A 613 8.41 -43.77 -14.23
CA THR A 613 7.73 -44.88 -13.53
C THR A 613 6.23 -44.74 -13.61
N ILE A 614 5.55 -45.73 -14.19
CA ILE A 614 4.09 -45.81 -14.19
C ILE A 614 3.64 -46.54 -12.93
N SER A 615 2.96 -45.85 -12.01
CA SER A 615 2.64 -46.36 -10.66
C SER A 615 1.15 -46.40 -10.32
N GLY A 616 0.28 -45.83 -11.15
CA GLY A 616 -1.18 -45.79 -10.94
C GLY A 616 -1.99 -46.43 -12.07
N PRO A 617 -3.24 -46.88 -11.81
CA PRO A 617 -4.07 -47.65 -12.75
C PRO A 617 -4.66 -46.83 -13.92
N THR A 618 -4.14 -45.64 -14.16
CA THR A 618 -4.72 -44.62 -15.03
C THR A 618 -3.68 -44.08 -16.02
N ARG A 619 -4.16 -43.56 -17.16
CA ARG A 619 -3.43 -43.38 -18.42
C ARG A 619 -2.71 -42.02 -18.53
N LEU A 620 -1.54 -42.00 -19.15
CA LEU A 620 -1.00 -40.79 -19.79
C LEU A 620 -1.50 -40.76 -21.24
N THR A 621 -2.30 -39.77 -21.60
CA THR A 621 -2.92 -39.69 -22.95
C THR A 621 -1.99 -39.12 -24.01
N GLY A 622 -0.94 -38.40 -23.61
CA GLY A 622 0.11 -37.94 -24.49
C GLY A 622 1.29 -38.91 -24.53
N THR A 623 2.50 -38.35 -24.51
CA THR A 623 3.74 -39.10 -24.76
C THR A 623 4.75 -38.92 -23.63
N ILE A 624 5.41 -40.01 -23.26
CA ILE A 624 6.68 -39.97 -22.53
C ILE A 624 7.79 -39.75 -23.53
N GLY A 625 8.62 -38.74 -23.35
CA GLY A 625 9.63 -38.40 -24.33
C GLY A 625 10.85 -37.74 -23.75
N PHE A 626 11.70 -37.31 -24.68
CA PHE A 626 12.93 -36.61 -24.40
C PHE A 626 13.15 -35.57 -25.51
N ASP A 627 13.69 -34.40 -25.14
CA ASP A 627 13.71 -33.18 -25.97
C ASP A 627 14.70 -33.19 -27.15
N GLY A 628 15.55 -34.22 -27.27
CA GLY A 628 16.42 -34.44 -28.42
C GLY A 628 17.92 -34.14 -28.22
N GLY A 629 18.39 -33.79 -27.02
CA GLY A 629 19.82 -33.76 -26.65
C GLY A 629 20.50 -35.15 -26.48
N SER A 630 21.61 -35.43 -27.16
CA SER A 630 22.18 -36.80 -27.25
C SER A 630 22.97 -37.33 -26.02
N GLY A 631 22.51 -37.14 -24.78
CA GLY A 631 23.31 -37.39 -23.56
C GLY A 631 22.94 -38.60 -22.70
N GLY A 632 21.66 -38.74 -22.33
CA GLY A 632 21.20 -39.66 -21.27
C GLY A 632 20.78 -41.06 -21.73
N VAL A 633 20.81 -42.01 -20.79
CA VAL A 633 20.16 -43.32 -20.90
C VAL A 633 18.83 -43.24 -20.16
N ASN A 634 17.74 -43.14 -20.93
CA ASN A 634 16.40 -42.97 -20.41
C ASN A 634 15.70 -44.30 -20.22
N GLU A 635 14.87 -44.39 -19.19
CA GLU A 635 14.21 -45.61 -18.76
C GLU A 635 12.71 -45.40 -18.57
N VAL A 636 11.88 -46.29 -19.12
CA VAL A 636 10.46 -46.40 -18.75
C VAL A 636 10.26 -47.68 -17.96
N ILE A 637 9.67 -47.54 -16.77
CA ILE A 637 9.35 -48.64 -15.86
C ILE A 637 7.83 -48.87 -15.86
N GLY A 638 7.44 -50.07 -16.26
CA GLY A 638 6.04 -50.52 -16.25
C GLY A 638 5.49 -50.71 -14.83
N PRO A 639 4.17 -50.64 -14.66
CA PRO A 639 3.55 -50.80 -13.35
C PRO A 639 3.70 -52.21 -12.79
N ALA A 640 3.80 -52.28 -11.46
CA ALA A 640 3.93 -53.50 -10.67
C ALA A 640 2.59 -54.12 -10.23
N PHE A 641 1.45 -53.69 -10.80
CA PHE A 641 0.10 -54.11 -10.44
C PHE A 641 -0.77 -54.33 -11.69
N GLY A 642 -1.91 -55.01 -11.56
CA GLY A 642 -2.84 -55.28 -12.66
C GLY A 642 -2.62 -56.65 -13.30
N THR A 643 -2.68 -56.72 -14.63
CA THR A 643 -2.13 -57.86 -15.40
C THR A 643 -0.91 -57.37 -16.17
N GLY A 644 0.05 -58.25 -16.45
CA GLY A 644 1.37 -57.86 -16.95
C GLY A 644 1.36 -56.99 -18.21
N ASN A 645 2.46 -56.28 -18.43
CA ASN A 645 2.54 -55.20 -19.41
C ASN A 645 2.83 -55.76 -20.80
N THR A 646 2.23 -55.16 -21.83
CA THR A 646 2.55 -55.46 -23.23
C THR A 646 3.25 -54.26 -23.85
N TRP A 647 4.50 -54.43 -24.22
CA TRP A 647 5.32 -53.42 -24.88
C TRP A 647 5.34 -53.70 -26.38
N ILE A 648 5.04 -52.68 -27.19
CA ILE A 648 5.22 -52.70 -28.64
C ILE A 648 6.32 -51.70 -28.95
N ILE A 649 7.42 -52.18 -29.53
CA ILE A 649 8.57 -51.36 -29.90
C ILE A 649 8.65 -51.34 -31.42
N ASP A 650 8.14 -50.26 -32.01
CA ASP A 650 7.91 -50.12 -33.46
C ASP A 650 8.92 -49.20 -34.16
N GLY A 651 9.82 -48.57 -33.40
CA GLY A 651 10.92 -47.76 -33.93
C GLY A 651 12.11 -47.67 -32.98
N LEU A 652 13.17 -46.98 -33.42
CA LEU A 652 14.37 -46.79 -32.61
C LEU A 652 14.03 -46.00 -31.35
N ASN A 653 14.16 -46.66 -30.19
CA ASN A 653 13.86 -46.09 -28.87
C ASN A 653 12.41 -45.54 -28.76
N SER A 654 11.49 -46.05 -29.58
CA SER A 654 10.09 -45.60 -29.62
C SER A 654 9.13 -46.77 -29.63
N GLY A 655 7.93 -46.52 -29.13
CA GLY A 655 6.89 -47.53 -29.06
C GLY A 655 5.80 -47.14 -28.08
N ASN A 656 5.12 -48.14 -27.54
CA ASN A 656 4.11 -47.95 -26.53
C ASN A 656 4.08 -49.10 -25.52
N ILE A 657 3.63 -48.78 -24.31
CA ILE A 657 3.28 -49.74 -23.28
C ILE A 657 1.76 -49.78 -23.14
N THR A 658 1.19 -50.97 -23.26
CA THR A 658 -0.20 -51.24 -22.90
C THR A 658 -0.25 -51.89 -21.53
N VAL A 659 -0.81 -51.16 -20.56
CA VAL A 659 -1.05 -51.66 -19.21
C VAL A 659 -2.44 -52.30 -19.19
N ASN A 660 -2.48 -53.58 -18.87
CA ASN A 660 -3.70 -54.37 -18.87
C ASN A 660 -4.38 -54.30 -17.48
N SER A 661 -4.90 -53.13 -17.11
CA SER A 661 -5.65 -52.91 -15.87
C SER A 661 -7.02 -52.26 -16.17
N GLY A 662 -8.03 -53.08 -16.51
CA GLY A 662 -9.35 -52.59 -16.93
C GLY A 662 -9.44 -52.42 -18.46
N PRO A 663 -10.14 -51.40 -19.02
CA PRO A 663 -10.08 -51.14 -20.46
C PRO A 663 -8.62 -50.83 -20.80
N GLY A 664 -7.92 -51.73 -21.50
CA GLY A 664 -6.49 -51.60 -21.77
C GLY A 664 -6.12 -50.19 -22.23
N HIS A 665 -5.04 -49.64 -21.66
CA HIS A 665 -4.61 -48.28 -21.95
C HIS A 665 -3.16 -48.29 -22.42
N THR A 666 -2.93 -47.54 -23.50
CA THR A 666 -1.65 -47.47 -24.19
C THR A 666 -1.02 -46.09 -23.93
N THR A 667 0.22 -46.08 -23.43
CA THR A 667 1.05 -44.88 -23.27
C THR A 667 2.19 -44.94 -24.28
N ASN A 668 2.34 -43.89 -25.09
CA ASN A 668 3.42 -43.82 -26.06
C ASN A 668 4.72 -43.39 -25.39
N PHE A 669 5.84 -43.90 -25.90
CA PHE A 669 7.17 -43.45 -25.52
C PHE A 669 8.04 -43.19 -26.76
N GLN A 670 8.93 -42.21 -26.66
CA GLN A 670 9.92 -41.88 -27.69
C GLN A 670 11.26 -41.56 -27.04
N ASN A 671 12.36 -41.87 -27.74
CA ASN A 671 13.73 -41.65 -27.28
C ASN A 671 14.06 -42.32 -25.92
N ILE A 672 13.55 -43.53 -25.68
CA ILE A 672 13.80 -44.36 -24.49
C ILE A 672 14.70 -45.55 -24.81
N GLN A 673 15.86 -45.65 -24.13
CA GLN A 673 16.88 -46.67 -24.37
C GLN A 673 16.71 -47.93 -23.50
N THR A 674 16.02 -47.80 -22.36
CA THR A 674 15.80 -48.89 -21.41
C THR A 674 14.30 -49.05 -21.13
N LEU A 675 13.79 -50.28 -21.27
CA LEU A 675 12.42 -50.62 -20.89
C LEU A 675 12.45 -51.67 -19.79
N THR A 676 11.80 -51.38 -18.68
CA THR A 676 11.79 -52.25 -17.49
C THR A 676 10.36 -52.68 -17.18
N GLY A 677 10.15 -54.00 -17.09
CA GLY A 677 8.89 -54.62 -16.73
C GLY A 677 8.47 -54.36 -15.28
N GLY A 678 7.31 -54.88 -14.92
CA GLY A 678 6.76 -54.82 -13.58
C GLY A 678 7.12 -56.05 -12.75
N ASN A 679 6.19 -56.44 -11.87
CA ASN A 679 6.30 -57.64 -11.04
C ASN A 679 5.50 -58.83 -11.59
N LEU A 680 4.90 -58.69 -12.77
CA LEU A 680 3.99 -59.65 -13.38
C LEU A 680 4.57 -60.10 -14.73
N ALA A 681 3.91 -61.03 -15.42
CA ALA A 681 4.38 -61.53 -16.70
C ALA A 681 4.32 -60.46 -17.81
N ASP A 682 5.46 -59.87 -18.16
CA ASP A 682 5.56 -58.85 -19.19
C ASP A 682 5.89 -59.45 -20.57
N THR A 683 5.38 -58.82 -21.62
CA THR A 683 5.62 -59.19 -23.02
C THR A 683 6.21 -58.03 -23.79
N PHE A 684 7.39 -58.24 -24.38
CA PHE A 684 8.08 -57.25 -25.21
C PHE A 684 8.06 -57.67 -26.68
N ASN A 685 7.28 -56.98 -27.51
CA ASN A 685 7.18 -57.21 -28.95
C ASN A 685 8.01 -56.17 -29.70
N VAL A 686 9.08 -56.62 -30.35
CA VAL A 686 10.01 -55.77 -31.11
C VAL A 686 9.74 -55.93 -32.60
N ASP A 687 9.22 -54.88 -33.24
CA ASP A 687 8.72 -54.91 -34.62
C ASP A 687 9.57 -54.10 -35.61
N PHE A 688 10.60 -53.38 -35.16
CA PHE A 688 11.51 -52.63 -36.04
C PHE A 688 12.71 -53.45 -36.54
N THR A 689 13.23 -53.12 -37.73
CA THR A 689 14.22 -53.94 -38.46
C THR A 689 15.60 -53.30 -38.67
N SER A 690 15.82 -52.08 -38.18
CA SER A 690 17.13 -51.39 -38.22
C SER A 690 17.21 -50.34 -37.11
N GLY A 691 18.40 -50.15 -36.53
CA GLY A 691 18.63 -49.21 -35.43
C GLY A 691 19.38 -49.85 -34.26
N GLN A 692 19.96 -49.00 -33.40
CA GLN A 692 20.91 -49.36 -32.33
C GLN A 692 20.37 -50.33 -31.26
N THR A 693 21.20 -50.57 -30.24
CA THR A 693 20.97 -51.38 -29.05
C THR A 693 19.79 -50.92 -28.18
N LEU A 694 18.86 -51.82 -27.85
CA LEU A 694 17.80 -51.62 -26.87
C LEU A 694 18.08 -52.45 -25.60
N THR A 695 17.95 -51.84 -24.43
CA THR A 695 18.05 -52.56 -23.15
C THR A 695 16.64 -52.93 -22.67
N LEU A 696 16.43 -54.21 -22.40
CA LEU A 696 15.18 -54.72 -21.85
C LEU A 696 15.46 -55.38 -20.50
N ASP A 697 14.73 -54.98 -19.48
CA ASP A 697 14.71 -55.66 -18.19
C ASP A 697 13.30 -56.20 -17.97
N GLY A 698 13.15 -57.51 -17.86
CA GLY A 698 11.83 -58.10 -17.60
C GLY A 698 11.27 -57.75 -16.22
N GLY A 699 12.08 -57.21 -15.30
CA GLY A 699 11.69 -57.07 -13.92
C GLY A 699 11.48 -58.45 -13.26
N SER A 700 10.45 -58.57 -12.44
CA SER A 700 10.07 -59.85 -11.83
C SER A 700 8.90 -60.48 -12.57
N GLY A 701 8.79 -61.81 -12.57
CA GLY A 701 7.69 -62.53 -13.21
C GLY A 701 8.17 -63.49 -14.29
N THR A 702 7.25 -64.04 -15.08
CA THR A 702 7.59 -64.85 -16.26
C THR A 702 7.47 -63.98 -17.49
N ASN A 703 8.61 -63.45 -17.93
CA ASN A 703 8.66 -62.47 -18.99
C ASN A 703 8.92 -63.11 -20.35
N SER A 704 8.40 -62.50 -21.42
CA SER A 704 8.60 -62.97 -22.78
C SER A 704 9.03 -61.83 -23.69
N VAL A 705 9.91 -62.13 -24.63
CA VAL A 705 10.37 -61.19 -25.65
C VAL A 705 10.25 -61.84 -27.02
N LYS A 706 9.69 -61.10 -27.98
CA LYS A 706 9.53 -61.51 -29.37
C LYS A 706 10.31 -60.54 -30.24
N GLY A 707 11.37 -61.03 -30.88
CA GLY A 707 12.17 -60.23 -31.82
C GLY A 707 11.51 -60.10 -33.20
N PRO A 708 12.05 -59.18 -34.04
CA PRO A 708 11.56 -58.97 -35.39
C PRO A 708 11.90 -60.15 -36.29
N ASN A 709 11.18 -60.30 -37.40
CA ASN A 709 11.47 -61.28 -38.44
C ASN A 709 12.66 -60.83 -39.32
N ALA A 710 13.83 -60.62 -38.70
CA ALA A 710 15.08 -60.17 -39.30
C ALA A 710 16.28 -60.73 -38.50
N SER A 711 17.48 -60.68 -39.07
CA SER A 711 18.71 -61.06 -38.35
C SER A 711 18.90 -60.18 -37.12
N ASN A 712 19.06 -60.80 -35.95
CA ASN A 712 19.24 -60.10 -34.68
C ASN A 712 20.23 -60.88 -33.78
N VAL A 713 20.82 -60.17 -32.82
CA VAL A 713 21.74 -60.72 -31.83
C VAL A 713 21.21 -60.43 -30.43
N TRP A 714 21.08 -61.49 -29.64
CA TRP A 714 20.64 -61.42 -28.26
C TRP A 714 21.86 -61.52 -27.34
N ALA A 715 22.13 -60.45 -26.59
CA ALA A 715 23.12 -60.45 -25.54
C ALA A 715 22.39 -60.52 -24.19
N ILE A 716 22.29 -61.72 -23.63
CA ILE A 716 21.67 -61.93 -22.31
C ILE A 716 22.72 -61.59 -21.24
N GLY A 717 22.37 -60.70 -20.31
CA GLY A 717 23.29 -60.26 -19.25
C GLY A 717 23.66 -61.40 -18.30
N ASN A 718 24.92 -61.44 -17.88
CA ASN A 718 25.43 -62.47 -16.96
C ASN A 718 25.07 -62.12 -15.49
N ALA A 719 23.89 -62.52 -15.01
CA ALA A 719 23.61 -62.57 -13.57
C ALA A 719 22.55 -63.64 -13.20
N PHE A 720 22.80 -64.91 -13.53
CA PHE A 720 21.98 -66.04 -13.06
C PHE A 720 22.11 -66.34 -11.55
N SER A 721 22.71 -65.47 -10.73
CA SER A 721 22.93 -65.75 -9.30
C SER A 721 21.81 -65.27 -8.36
N THR A 722 20.77 -64.58 -8.86
CA THR A 722 19.61 -64.16 -8.07
C THR A 722 18.31 -64.38 -8.86
N PRO A 723 17.31 -65.11 -8.33
CA PRO A 723 15.98 -65.19 -8.95
C PRO A 723 15.36 -63.79 -9.10
N GLY A 724 14.90 -63.43 -10.31
CA GLY A 724 14.19 -62.16 -10.58
C GLY A 724 15.02 -61.05 -11.23
N ASN A 725 16.11 -61.36 -11.95
CA ASN A 725 16.88 -60.37 -12.72
C ASN A 725 16.93 -60.78 -14.20
N ASP A 726 15.89 -60.40 -14.95
CA ASP A 726 15.66 -60.78 -16.36
C ASP A 726 16.27 -59.75 -17.34
N ARG A 727 17.41 -59.15 -16.98
CA ARG A 727 18.02 -58.06 -17.76
C ARG A 727 18.85 -58.57 -18.94
N GLY A 728 18.55 -58.05 -20.13
CA GLY A 728 19.24 -58.37 -21.37
C GLY A 728 19.33 -57.18 -22.32
N THR A 729 20.10 -57.36 -23.37
CA THR A 729 20.32 -56.35 -24.41
C THR A 729 20.06 -56.98 -25.77
N LEU A 730 19.19 -56.33 -26.56
CA LEU A 730 18.89 -56.74 -27.93
C LEU A 730 19.61 -55.81 -28.90
N VAL A 731 20.45 -56.39 -29.77
CA VAL A 731 21.14 -55.66 -30.84
C VAL A 731 20.62 -56.17 -32.18
N ILE A 732 19.96 -55.30 -32.95
CA ILE A 732 19.50 -55.61 -34.30
C ILE A 732 20.54 -55.06 -35.28
N ALA A 733 21.27 -55.94 -35.95
CA ALA A 733 22.28 -55.52 -36.91
C ALA A 733 21.60 -54.89 -38.13
N GLY A 734 21.93 -53.62 -38.43
CA GLY A 734 21.57 -53.02 -39.71
C GLY A 734 22.25 -53.78 -40.84
N SER A 735 21.49 -54.09 -41.90
CA SER A 735 22.02 -54.73 -43.13
C SER A 735 23.11 -53.88 -43.78
#